data_AF-A0AA88C8N1-F1
#
_entry.id   AF-A0AA88C8N1-F1
#
_cell.length_a   1.000
_cell.length_b   1.000
_cell.length_c   1.000
_cell.angle_alpha   90.00
_cell.angle_beta   90.00
_cell.angle_gamma   90.00
#
_symmetry.space_group_name_H-M   'P 1'
#
loop_
_entity.id
_entity.type
_entity.pdbx_description
1 polymer ?
#
loop_
_entity_poly.entity_id
_entity_poly.type
_entity_poly.pdbx_seq_one_letter_code
_entity_poly.pdbx_strand_id
1 'polypeptide(L)'
;MADDYADDASTSGFLPVNGSVTGHIDSETDADWFRLDLKAGAAYAFTATAADGSEPGIYVYGRGGIPYIMYTNAPGYLNTNVLTTPYSWVDDDQFYLYVKNAHAVDYTVGVRRLADDYLNDIRAAIPLAVGTSVGAQIDYRGDEEYFRVAAVKGSTYKIRLTADGGVLPTDAALKITGSYGWADISYSTENGAAVMTLKAAETQDYYVMVDTAPDVAVAAPVKYHVAMTGNVVTLPPDDYADSFTAAQQLAPGGMAHARLDYAGDEEYFRFAATAGTTYTIRLAADSGVLPSDVKLWRASVESNPQADAYLDGTTMVLQVKAWSSGTIYIGVEAREGSPLAAPLPYHVTMTTASATTPPPATDATPPTLRTVSGTVDGDLTLTFSEALKTDEGRIEFYDAGGNISSAVWLFQPSVTAQGGAVTYHPLHNMLAGTYTLKLVGITDLAGNALNASTSLVLDSTADGGHAVSRPGPLVGSGDNDSAVLQGWLEDYTIARVADDVYDIGGWGATTRAEGIERVMFTMSDDVVALSQKGQLGQAWRLYQAAFDRAPDKGGLGYWLSQQQKGLSLDDVAQNFLQSKEFVERYGVQSNAEFVSTLYHNVLHREGDAGGFAFHVGTLDAGASRANVLSTFSESPENQAQVASLIGNGIVYTPYG
;
A
#
# COMPACT_ATOMS: atom_id res chain seq x y z
N MET A 1 -39.43 18.76 -15.45
CA MET A 1 -40.53 19.65 -15.83
C MET A 1 -39.99 20.45 -17.00
N ALA A 2 -39.84 21.78 -16.95
CA ALA A 2 -38.67 22.36 -17.60
C ALA A 2 -37.56 22.29 -16.55
N ASP A 3 -36.38 21.82 -16.95
CA ASP A 3 -35.19 21.75 -16.12
C ASP A 3 -34.91 23.13 -15.49
N ASP A 4 -34.64 23.15 -14.17
CA ASP A 4 -34.48 24.36 -13.38
C ASP A 4 -33.02 24.87 -13.37
N TYR A 5 -32.04 23.99 -13.56
CA TYR A 5 -30.63 24.36 -13.71
C TYR A 5 -29.91 23.44 -14.69
N ALA A 6 -29.19 24.03 -15.65
CA ALA A 6 -28.48 23.26 -16.67
C ALA A 6 -27.47 22.25 -16.09
N ASP A 7 -27.30 21.16 -16.83
CA ASP A 7 -26.39 20.04 -16.60
C ASP A 7 -24.93 20.31 -16.97
N ASP A 8 -24.58 21.58 -17.19
CA ASP A 8 -23.23 22.02 -17.50
C ASP A 8 -22.87 23.42 -16.98
N ALA A 9 -21.64 23.84 -17.25
CA ALA A 9 -21.09 25.15 -16.85
C ALA A 9 -21.80 26.36 -17.50
N SER A 10 -22.71 26.17 -18.46
CA SER A 10 -23.55 27.24 -19.02
C SER A 10 -24.71 27.63 -18.10
N THR A 11 -24.86 26.93 -16.96
CA THR A 11 -25.87 27.21 -15.93
C THR A 11 -26.03 28.68 -15.58
N SER A 12 -27.28 29.07 -15.35
CA SER A 12 -27.62 30.37 -14.76
C SER A 12 -27.51 30.35 -13.23
N GLY A 13 -27.46 29.16 -12.62
CA GLY A 13 -27.39 28.93 -11.18
C GLY A 13 -26.18 29.59 -10.53
N PHE A 14 -26.41 30.15 -9.34
CA PHE A 14 -25.37 30.77 -8.52
C PHE A 14 -25.64 30.48 -7.05
N LEU A 15 -24.69 29.85 -6.37
CA LEU A 15 -24.75 29.57 -4.95
C LEU A 15 -23.83 30.54 -4.20
N PRO A 16 -24.37 31.57 -3.52
CA PRO A 16 -23.55 32.56 -2.80
C PRO A 16 -22.90 31.96 -1.56
N VAL A 17 -21.66 32.38 -1.27
CA VAL A 17 -20.98 32.07 0.01
C VAL A 17 -21.81 32.55 1.20
N ASN A 18 -22.00 31.68 2.19
CA ASN A 18 -22.90 31.86 3.36
C ASN A 18 -24.39 31.89 3.01
N GLY A 19 -24.77 31.25 1.90
CA GLY A 19 -26.16 31.11 1.48
C GLY A 19 -26.52 29.68 1.11
N SER A 20 -27.78 29.52 0.69
CA SER A 20 -28.33 28.29 0.16
C SER A 20 -29.23 28.56 -1.03
N VAL A 21 -29.39 27.54 -1.88
CA VAL A 21 -30.25 27.53 -3.06
C VAL A 21 -31.03 26.22 -3.07
N THR A 22 -32.26 26.28 -3.59
CA THR A 22 -33.10 25.10 -3.82
C THR A 22 -33.13 24.77 -5.30
N GLY A 23 -33.20 23.49 -5.62
CA GLY A 23 -33.41 22.98 -6.97
C GLY A 23 -34.19 21.67 -6.98
N HIS A 24 -34.42 21.14 -8.18
CA HIS A 24 -35.19 19.94 -8.41
C HIS A 24 -34.49 19.05 -9.44
N ILE A 25 -33.97 17.92 -8.98
CA ILE A 25 -33.51 16.88 -9.89
C ILE A 25 -34.75 16.28 -10.58
N ASP A 26 -34.84 16.40 -11.90
CA ASP A 26 -35.96 15.94 -12.72
C ASP A 26 -35.89 14.42 -13.03
N SER A 27 -34.70 13.83 -13.06
CA SER A 27 -34.47 12.41 -13.40
C SER A 27 -33.11 11.89 -12.93
N GLU A 28 -32.85 10.58 -13.00
CA GLU A 28 -31.58 9.98 -12.56
C GLU A 28 -30.35 10.44 -13.39
N THR A 29 -30.59 10.96 -14.60
CA THR A 29 -29.55 11.52 -15.47
C THR A 29 -29.42 13.03 -15.35
N ASP A 30 -30.31 13.66 -14.58
CA ASP A 30 -30.33 15.09 -14.41
C ASP A 30 -29.30 15.53 -13.36
N ALA A 31 -28.76 16.72 -13.57
CA ALA A 31 -27.76 17.28 -12.69
C ALA A 31 -27.78 18.80 -12.77
N ASP A 32 -27.63 19.43 -11.63
CA ASP A 32 -27.77 20.87 -11.53
C ASP A 32 -26.42 21.50 -11.22
N TRP A 33 -25.99 22.42 -12.08
CA TRP A 33 -24.77 23.19 -11.85
C TRP A 33 -25.06 24.55 -11.21
N PHE A 34 -24.22 24.95 -10.27
CA PHE A 34 -24.23 26.28 -9.65
C PHE A 34 -22.84 26.90 -9.69
N ARG A 35 -22.74 28.15 -10.14
CA ARG A 35 -21.50 28.92 -9.99
C ARG A 35 -21.23 29.29 -8.54
N LEU A 36 -19.96 29.30 -8.15
CA LEU A 36 -19.47 29.61 -6.81
C LEU A 36 -18.35 30.67 -6.87
N ASP A 37 -18.34 31.56 -5.89
CA ASP A 37 -17.27 32.55 -5.68
C ASP A 37 -16.38 32.16 -4.49
N LEU A 38 -15.58 31.11 -4.65
CA LEU A 38 -14.63 30.68 -3.62
C LEU A 38 -13.35 31.54 -3.67
N LYS A 39 -12.64 31.63 -2.54
CA LYS A 39 -11.37 32.36 -2.41
C LYS A 39 -10.29 31.39 -1.99
N ALA A 40 -9.17 31.39 -2.70
CA ALA A 40 -7.98 30.62 -2.35
C ALA A 40 -7.52 30.93 -0.91
N GLY A 41 -7.00 29.91 -0.23
CA GLY A 41 -6.58 30.02 1.17
C GLY A 41 -7.75 30.18 2.14
N ALA A 42 -8.88 29.53 1.88
CA ALA A 42 -10.02 29.49 2.79
C ALA A 42 -10.71 28.13 2.81
N ALA A 43 -11.33 27.81 3.95
CA ALA A 43 -12.15 26.62 4.16
C ALA A 43 -13.66 26.91 4.02
N TYR A 44 -14.40 25.99 3.39
CA TYR A 44 -15.82 26.12 3.08
C TYR A 44 -16.57 24.83 3.42
N ALA A 45 -17.65 24.94 4.18
CA ALA A 45 -18.57 23.85 4.44
C ALA A 45 -19.72 23.84 3.42
N PHE A 46 -19.95 22.73 2.75
CA PHE A 46 -21.06 22.48 1.84
C PHE A 46 -22.10 21.58 2.50
N THR A 47 -23.38 21.86 2.24
CA THR A 47 -24.51 21.08 2.71
C THR A 47 -25.41 20.73 1.55
N ALA A 48 -26.01 19.54 1.58
CA ALA A 48 -27.00 19.10 0.61
C ALA A 48 -28.08 18.29 1.35
N THR A 49 -29.34 18.64 1.15
CA THR A 49 -30.48 17.96 1.79
C THR A 49 -31.60 17.79 0.78
N ALA A 50 -32.06 16.57 0.55
CA ALA A 50 -33.25 16.33 -0.26
C ALA A 50 -34.52 16.32 0.60
N ALA A 51 -35.64 16.73 0.02
CA ALA A 51 -36.93 16.87 0.71
C ALA A 51 -37.51 15.51 1.19
N ASP A 52 -37.14 14.42 0.53
CA ASP A 52 -37.57 13.06 0.88
C ASP A 52 -36.60 12.33 1.83
N GLY A 53 -35.53 13.00 2.26
CA GLY A 53 -34.49 12.43 3.10
C GLY A 53 -33.42 11.64 2.35
N SER A 54 -33.47 11.57 1.02
CA SER A 54 -32.33 11.12 0.22
C SER A 54 -31.15 12.11 0.34
N GLU A 55 -29.96 11.63 0.06
CA GLU A 55 -28.73 12.41 0.15
C GLU A 55 -28.25 12.74 -1.28
N PRO A 56 -28.33 14.01 -1.72
CA PRO A 56 -27.81 14.38 -3.05
C PRO A 56 -26.28 14.25 -3.09
N GLY A 57 -25.75 13.73 -4.20
CA GLY A 57 -24.32 13.75 -4.46
C GLY A 57 -23.87 15.15 -4.89
N ILE A 58 -22.77 15.64 -4.30
CA ILE A 58 -22.22 16.97 -4.61
C ILE A 58 -20.75 16.91 -5.01
N TYR A 59 -20.39 17.73 -6.00
CA TYR A 59 -19.04 17.76 -6.59
C TYR A 59 -18.66 19.21 -6.85
N VAL A 60 -17.43 19.59 -6.50
CA VAL A 60 -16.93 20.95 -6.76
C VAL A 60 -15.88 20.90 -7.85
N TYR A 61 -16.07 21.65 -8.92
CA TYR A 61 -15.18 21.72 -10.08
C TYR A 61 -14.47 23.08 -10.19
N GLY A 62 -13.22 23.06 -10.65
CA GLY A 62 -12.51 24.24 -11.17
C GLY A 62 -12.32 24.19 -12.69
N ARG A 63 -11.47 25.07 -13.23
CA ARG A 63 -11.25 25.22 -14.68
C ARG A 63 -10.62 24.00 -15.34
N GLY A 64 -9.94 23.14 -14.56
CA GLY A 64 -9.30 21.91 -15.03
C GLY A 64 -10.26 20.75 -15.34
N GLY A 65 -11.56 20.86 -15.01
CA GLY A 65 -12.57 19.83 -15.29
C GLY A 65 -12.49 18.56 -14.43
N ILE A 66 -11.51 18.46 -13.53
CA ILE A 66 -11.41 17.42 -12.50
C ILE A 66 -12.10 17.96 -11.23
N PRO A 67 -12.97 17.18 -10.57
CA PRO A 67 -13.62 17.62 -9.34
C PRO A 67 -12.62 17.63 -8.16
N TYR A 68 -12.62 18.72 -7.39
CA TYR A 68 -11.82 18.87 -6.16
C TYR A 68 -12.48 18.23 -4.93
N ILE A 69 -13.81 18.06 -4.95
CA ILE A 69 -14.55 17.23 -4.02
C ILE A 69 -15.32 16.19 -4.83
N MET A 70 -15.19 14.93 -4.44
CA MET A 70 -16.02 13.83 -4.92
C MET A 70 -16.65 13.15 -3.71
N TYR A 71 -17.97 13.25 -3.54
CA TYR A 71 -18.68 12.36 -2.62
C TYR A 71 -19.94 11.79 -3.27
N THR A 72 -20.00 10.46 -3.24
CA THR A 72 -21.18 9.61 -3.49
C THR A 72 -21.43 8.80 -2.22
N ASN A 73 -22.66 8.78 -1.75
CA ASN A 73 -22.95 8.43 -0.35
C ASN A 73 -22.67 6.95 -0.01
N ALA A 74 -22.07 6.75 1.16
CA ALA A 74 -22.31 5.58 2.00
C ALA A 74 -23.19 6.05 3.19
N PRO A 75 -24.21 5.27 3.63
CA PRO A 75 -25.09 5.67 4.71
C PRO A 75 -24.33 5.89 6.03
N GLY A 76 -24.53 7.03 6.69
CA GLY A 76 -23.99 7.32 8.04
C GLY A 76 -22.98 8.46 8.12
N TYR A 77 -22.60 9.07 7.00
CA TYR A 77 -21.80 10.31 6.98
C TYR A 77 -22.71 11.54 7.00
N LEU A 78 -22.46 12.51 7.89
CA LEU A 78 -23.29 13.71 8.05
C LEU A 78 -23.29 14.61 6.80
N ASN A 79 -24.38 15.34 6.61
CA ASN A 79 -24.73 16.19 5.46
C ASN A 79 -23.86 17.46 5.30
N THR A 80 -22.66 17.54 5.88
CA THR A 80 -21.80 18.73 5.87
C THR A 80 -20.35 18.36 5.53
N ASN A 81 -19.85 18.82 4.39
CA ASN A 81 -18.51 18.52 3.85
C ASN A 81 -17.62 19.76 3.84
N VAL A 82 -16.33 19.65 4.16
CA VAL A 82 -15.40 20.78 4.15
C VAL A 82 -14.46 20.73 2.96
N LEU A 83 -14.38 21.83 2.20
CA LEU A 83 -13.39 22.08 1.16
C LEU A 83 -12.38 23.11 1.65
N THR A 84 -11.12 22.75 1.69
CA THR A 84 -10.02 23.71 1.88
C THR A 84 -9.43 24.04 0.51
N THR A 85 -9.35 25.33 0.20
CA THR A 85 -8.86 25.80 -1.11
C THR A 85 -7.35 26.12 -1.02
N PRO A 86 -6.47 25.41 -1.75
CA PRO A 86 -5.04 25.70 -1.83
C PRO A 86 -4.73 27.12 -2.27
N TYR A 87 -3.62 27.67 -1.79
CA TYR A 87 -3.10 28.95 -2.27
C TYR A 87 -2.75 28.97 -3.76
N SER A 88 -2.53 27.80 -4.39
CA SER A 88 -2.23 27.72 -5.83
C SER A 88 -3.46 27.85 -6.73
N TRP A 89 -4.68 27.90 -6.17
CA TRP A 89 -5.91 28.09 -6.94
C TRP A 89 -6.18 29.55 -7.34
N VAL A 90 -5.19 30.44 -7.22
CA VAL A 90 -5.33 31.86 -7.61
C VAL A 90 -5.66 32.03 -9.11
N ASP A 91 -5.43 31.00 -9.93
CA ASP A 91 -5.70 31.01 -11.37
C ASP A 91 -7.13 30.52 -11.75
N ASP A 92 -7.87 29.97 -10.78
CA ASP A 92 -9.27 29.53 -10.95
C ASP A 92 -10.23 30.64 -10.51
N ASP A 93 -10.56 31.53 -11.44
CA ASP A 93 -11.49 32.65 -11.18
C ASP A 93 -12.96 32.21 -10.98
N GLN A 94 -13.27 30.93 -11.19
CA GLN A 94 -14.65 30.43 -11.21
C GLN A 94 -14.75 28.95 -10.85
N PHE A 95 -15.57 28.65 -9.84
CA PHE A 95 -15.87 27.28 -9.39
C PHE A 95 -17.33 26.94 -9.69
N TYR A 96 -17.60 25.64 -9.81
CA TYR A 96 -18.95 25.13 -9.99
C TYR A 96 -19.26 24.05 -8.96
N LEU A 97 -20.44 24.11 -8.35
CA LEU A 97 -21.03 23.00 -7.61
C LEU A 97 -21.94 22.24 -8.57
N TYR A 98 -21.74 20.94 -8.65
CA TYR A 98 -22.56 19.99 -9.38
C TYR A 98 -23.35 19.17 -8.37
N VAL A 99 -24.67 19.07 -8.56
CA VAL A 99 -25.59 18.33 -7.69
C VAL A 99 -26.31 17.27 -8.52
N LYS A 100 -26.39 16.05 -8.02
CA LYS A 100 -27.20 14.98 -8.64
C LYS A 100 -27.90 14.14 -7.59
N ASN A 101 -28.93 13.42 -7.99
CA ASN A 101 -29.56 12.41 -7.16
C ASN A 101 -29.94 11.16 -7.95
N ALA A 102 -30.08 10.03 -7.26
CA ALA A 102 -30.44 8.76 -7.88
C ALA A 102 -31.86 8.74 -8.47
N HIS A 103 -32.70 9.70 -8.11
CA HIS A 103 -34.08 9.84 -8.57
C HIS A 103 -34.54 11.29 -8.43
N ALA A 104 -35.68 11.58 -9.04
CA ALA A 104 -36.22 12.93 -9.05
C ALA A 104 -36.58 13.41 -7.64
N VAL A 105 -36.05 14.57 -7.22
CA VAL A 105 -36.23 15.08 -5.86
C VAL A 105 -35.99 16.59 -5.75
N ASP A 106 -36.79 17.26 -4.93
CA ASP A 106 -36.47 18.62 -4.47
C ASP A 106 -35.30 18.57 -3.49
N TYR A 107 -34.35 19.48 -3.61
CA TYR A 107 -33.23 19.57 -2.69
C TYR A 107 -32.88 21.01 -2.33
N THR A 108 -32.09 21.16 -1.28
CA THR A 108 -31.44 22.41 -0.87
C THR A 108 -29.95 22.17 -0.76
N VAL A 109 -29.15 22.98 -1.44
CA VAL A 109 -27.69 23.04 -1.27
C VAL A 109 -27.27 24.35 -0.64
N GLY A 110 -26.27 24.30 0.23
CA GLY A 110 -25.74 25.47 0.91
C GLY A 110 -24.23 25.43 0.97
N VAL A 111 -23.62 26.61 1.03
CA VAL A 111 -22.18 26.76 1.27
C VAL A 111 -21.94 27.85 2.31
N ARG A 112 -21.07 27.59 3.27
CA ARG A 112 -20.69 28.51 4.33
C ARG A 112 -19.19 28.57 4.44
N ARG A 113 -18.62 29.77 4.52
CA ARG A 113 -17.20 29.92 4.84
C ARG A 113 -16.96 29.58 6.31
N LEU A 114 -15.95 28.77 6.58
CA LEU A 114 -15.53 28.45 7.93
C LEU A 114 -14.58 29.53 8.45
N ALA A 115 -14.68 29.81 9.75
CA ALA A 115 -13.62 30.52 10.46
C ALA A 115 -12.61 29.45 10.85
N ASP A 116 -11.35 29.75 10.60
CA ASP A 116 -10.23 28.84 10.72
C ASP A 116 -9.03 29.66 11.20
N ASP A 117 -8.40 29.26 12.30
CA ASP A 117 -7.23 29.95 12.84
C ASP A 117 -5.94 29.60 12.10
N TYR A 118 -5.83 28.41 11.52
CA TYR A 118 -4.74 28.00 10.63
C TYR A 118 -5.18 26.99 9.58
N LEU A 119 -4.98 27.37 8.31
CA LEU A 119 -5.37 26.56 7.17
C LEU A 119 -4.74 25.16 7.14
N ASN A 120 -5.53 24.22 6.65
CA ASN A 120 -5.20 22.82 6.32
C ASN A 120 -4.32 22.72 5.06
N ASP A 121 -3.25 23.51 5.02
CA ASP A 121 -2.29 23.56 3.92
C ASP A 121 -0.87 23.62 4.50
N ILE A 122 -0.08 22.58 4.24
CA ILE A 122 1.34 22.49 4.64
C ILE A 122 2.18 23.70 4.16
N ARG A 123 1.78 24.36 3.07
CA ARG A 123 2.47 25.57 2.56
C ARG A 123 2.23 26.79 3.44
N ALA A 124 1.16 26.78 4.24
CA ALA A 124 0.81 27.80 5.21
C ALA A 124 1.31 27.46 6.62
N ALA A 125 2.18 26.45 6.76
CA ALA A 125 2.59 25.94 8.06
C ALA A 125 3.23 27.00 8.96
N ILE A 126 2.91 26.89 10.24
CA ILE A 126 3.21 27.88 11.28
C ILE A 126 4.63 27.65 11.79
N PRO A 127 5.52 28.65 11.81
CA PRO A 127 6.86 28.46 12.35
C PRO A 127 6.84 28.09 13.84
N LEU A 128 7.39 26.92 14.18
CA LEU A 128 7.59 26.43 15.55
C LEU A 128 9.08 26.43 15.88
N ALA A 129 9.51 27.36 16.75
CA ALA A 129 10.90 27.51 17.14
C ALA A 129 11.19 26.89 18.51
N VAL A 130 12.44 26.47 18.74
CA VAL A 130 12.88 25.95 20.04
C VAL A 130 12.64 26.98 21.15
N GLY A 131 12.01 26.55 22.24
CA GLY A 131 11.67 27.40 23.38
C GLY A 131 10.38 28.20 23.19
N THR A 132 9.65 28.01 22.10
CA THR A 132 8.36 28.67 21.85
C THR A 132 7.17 27.73 22.06
N SER A 133 6.00 28.33 22.25
CA SER A 133 4.70 27.67 22.32
C SER A 133 3.75 28.43 21.41
N VAL A 134 3.07 27.70 20.51
CA VAL A 134 2.10 28.24 19.56
C VAL A 134 0.72 27.71 19.93
N GLY A 135 -0.25 28.61 20.10
CA GLY A 135 -1.65 28.25 20.31
C GLY A 135 -2.41 28.15 18.99
N ALA A 136 -3.27 27.14 18.88
CA ALA A 136 -4.13 26.85 17.73
C ALA A 136 -5.44 26.18 18.20
N GLN A 137 -6.38 25.94 17.28
CA GLN A 137 -7.69 25.36 17.60
C GLN A 137 -8.09 24.38 16.51
N ILE A 138 -8.72 23.27 16.93
CA ILE A 138 -9.52 22.47 16.01
C ILE A 138 -10.86 23.18 15.88
N ASP A 139 -11.09 23.86 14.77
CA ASP A 139 -12.26 24.70 14.51
C ASP A 139 -13.44 23.89 13.95
N TYR A 140 -13.16 22.82 13.21
CA TYR A 140 -14.17 21.95 12.62
C TYR A 140 -13.71 20.49 12.49
N ARG A 141 -14.55 19.64 11.88
CA ARG A 141 -14.26 18.22 11.69
C ARG A 141 -13.33 18.01 10.49
N GLY A 142 -12.27 17.23 10.67
CA GLY A 142 -11.23 17.06 9.65
C GLY A 142 -10.32 18.28 9.54
N ASP A 143 -10.25 19.07 10.61
CA ASP A 143 -9.28 20.16 10.69
C ASP A 143 -7.86 19.60 10.79
N GLU A 144 -6.92 20.26 10.10
CA GLU A 144 -5.51 19.89 10.09
C GLU A 144 -4.69 21.16 10.21
N GLU A 145 -3.82 21.25 11.22
CA GLU A 145 -2.91 22.38 11.36
C GLU A 145 -1.46 21.93 11.22
N TYR A 146 -0.72 22.62 10.35
CA TYR A 146 0.67 22.30 10.06
C TYR A 146 1.62 23.28 10.76
N PHE A 147 2.66 22.77 11.41
CA PHE A 147 3.71 23.54 12.08
C PHE A 147 5.07 23.23 11.46
N ARG A 148 5.78 24.26 11.01
CA ARG A 148 7.10 24.17 10.40
C ARG A 148 8.21 24.28 11.43
N VAL A 149 9.03 23.24 11.55
CA VAL A 149 10.21 23.18 12.40
C VAL A 149 11.46 23.34 11.54
N ALA A 150 12.15 24.47 11.67
CA ALA A 150 13.46 24.67 11.06
C ALA A 150 14.51 23.89 11.85
N ALA A 151 14.75 22.66 11.42
CA ALA A 151 15.54 21.69 12.14
C ALA A 151 17.00 21.73 11.69
N VAL A 152 17.91 21.44 12.60
CA VAL A 152 19.35 21.35 12.34
C VAL A 152 19.76 19.90 12.46
N LYS A 153 20.47 19.39 11.44
CA LYS A 153 20.99 18.02 11.41
C LYS A 153 21.64 17.63 12.74
N GLY A 154 21.35 16.42 13.21
CA GLY A 154 21.86 15.83 14.45
C GLY A 154 21.20 16.36 15.73
N SER A 155 20.25 17.31 15.63
CA SER A 155 19.54 17.84 16.80
C SER A 155 18.31 17.01 17.13
N THR A 156 18.05 16.83 18.42
CA THR A 156 16.81 16.23 18.92
C THR A 156 15.92 17.29 19.55
N TYR A 157 14.66 17.31 19.14
CA TYR A 157 13.64 18.24 19.56
C TYR A 157 12.48 17.48 20.20
N LYS A 158 12.02 17.95 21.36
CA LYS A 158 10.85 17.41 22.03
C LYS A 158 9.67 18.36 21.79
N ILE A 159 8.66 17.88 21.08
CA ILE A 159 7.43 18.62 20.77
C ILE A 159 6.33 18.10 21.71
N ARG A 160 5.58 19.02 22.29
CA ARG A 160 4.53 18.74 23.27
C ARG A 160 3.24 19.40 22.83
N LEU A 161 2.18 18.63 22.70
CA LEU A 161 0.82 19.09 22.44
C LEU A 161 0.01 19.04 23.75
N THR A 162 -0.59 20.17 24.11
CA THR A 162 -1.37 20.33 25.35
C THR A 162 -2.69 21.04 25.05
N ALA A 163 -3.83 20.48 25.47
CA ALA A 163 -5.13 21.14 25.36
C ALA A 163 -5.34 22.21 26.46
N ASP A 164 -6.03 23.31 26.13
CA ASP A 164 -6.46 24.31 27.11
C ASP A 164 -7.67 23.77 27.90
N GLY A 165 -7.41 23.07 29.01
CA GLY A 165 -8.44 22.74 30.01
C GLY A 165 -9.02 21.31 29.97
N GLY A 166 -8.29 20.30 29.47
CA GLY A 166 -8.76 18.92 29.48
C GLY A 166 -7.79 17.92 28.84
N VAL A 167 -8.29 16.69 28.61
CA VAL A 167 -7.63 15.66 27.79
C VAL A 167 -7.97 15.96 26.33
N LEU A 168 -6.99 15.87 25.42
CA LEU A 168 -7.24 15.90 23.98
C LEU A 168 -8.28 14.81 23.62
N PRO A 169 -9.12 14.98 22.59
CA PRO A 169 -9.95 13.88 22.08
C PRO A 169 -9.12 12.61 21.90
N THR A 170 -9.68 11.43 22.19
CA THR A 170 -8.95 10.14 22.21
C THR A 170 -8.18 9.84 20.93
N ASP A 171 -8.58 10.48 19.83
CA ASP A 171 -8.07 10.26 18.48
C ASP A 171 -7.49 11.56 17.87
N ALA A 172 -7.18 12.58 18.68
CA ALA A 172 -6.36 13.71 18.25
C ALA A 172 -4.91 13.23 18.10
N ALA A 173 -4.46 13.14 16.86
CA ALA A 173 -3.16 12.64 16.51
C ALA A 173 -2.21 13.81 16.17
N LEU A 174 -0.97 13.69 16.62
CA LEU A 174 0.16 14.52 16.23
C LEU A 174 0.99 13.69 15.26
N LYS A 175 0.91 13.99 13.97
CA LYS A 175 1.65 13.31 12.90
C LYS A 175 2.83 14.19 12.47
N ILE A 176 3.96 13.62 12.05
CA ILE A 176 5.06 14.38 11.46
C ILE A 176 5.30 13.90 10.03
N THR A 177 5.54 14.85 9.14
CA THR A 177 6.13 14.58 7.83
C THR A 177 7.53 15.19 7.75
N GLY A 178 8.48 14.34 7.36
CA GLY A 178 9.81 14.72 6.87
C GLY A 178 9.87 14.65 5.34
N SER A 179 11.08 14.67 4.77
CA SER A 179 11.32 14.68 3.31
C SER A 179 10.85 13.44 2.53
N TYR A 180 10.37 12.39 3.18
CA TYR A 180 10.01 11.10 2.54
C TYR A 180 8.60 10.57 2.89
N GLY A 181 7.68 11.41 3.33
CA GLY A 181 6.28 11.03 3.58
C GLY A 181 5.89 11.04 5.06
N TRP A 182 4.72 10.47 5.37
CA TRP A 182 4.17 10.40 6.72
C TRP A 182 4.87 9.29 7.51
N ALA A 183 5.53 9.66 8.61
CA ALA A 183 5.99 8.68 9.59
C ALA A 183 4.97 8.66 10.75
N ASP A 184 4.33 7.51 10.97
CA ASP A 184 3.60 7.27 12.22
C ASP A 184 4.63 7.14 13.34
N ILE A 185 4.74 8.17 14.20
CA ILE A 185 5.66 8.13 15.35
C ILE A 185 4.88 8.15 16.66
N SER A 186 5.34 7.25 17.55
CA SER A 186 4.74 6.80 18.78
C SER A 186 4.28 7.91 19.74
N TYR A 187 2.99 7.85 20.10
CA TYR A 187 2.46 8.60 21.24
C TYR A 187 2.96 8.01 22.55
N SER A 188 3.60 8.85 23.37
CA SER A 188 3.64 8.62 24.81
C SER A 188 2.82 9.71 25.50
N THR A 189 1.86 9.31 26.33
CA THR A 189 1.14 10.24 27.19
C THR A 189 2.00 10.53 28.42
N GLU A 190 2.54 11.75 28.52
CA GLU A 190 3.27 12.21 29.70
C GLU A 190 2.43 13.23 30.46
N ASN A 191 1.80 12.80 31.57
CA ASN A 191 0.93 13.63 32.41
C ASN A 191 -0.25 14.27 31.65
N GLY A 192 -0.89 13.52 30.74
CA GLY A 192 -2.07 13.98 29.98
C GLY A 192 -1.79 14.84 28.75
N ALA A 193 -0.51 15.02 28.37
CA ALA A 193 -0.11 15.66 27.12
C ALA A 193 0.43 14.64 26.11
N ALA A 194 0.16 14.85 24.83
CA ALA A 194 0.80 14.13 23.75
C ALA A 194 2.22 14.69 23.55
N VAL A 195 3.21 13.81 23.54
CA VAL A 195 4.62 14.19 23.44
C VAL A 195 5.27 13.40 22.32
N MET A 196 6.04 14.11 21.50
CA MET A 196 6.81 13.56 20.41
C MET A 196 8.27 13.99 20.48
N THR A 197 9.16 13.13 19.97
CA THR A 197 10.58 13.45 19.79
C THR A 197 10.91 13.46 18.31
N LEU A 198 11.24 14.62 17.76
CA LEU A 198 11.76 14.82 16.41
C LEU A 198 13.30 14.80 16.47
N LYS A 199 13.94 13.83 15.80
CA LYS A 199 15.39 13.83 15.58
C LYS A 199 15.64 14.28 14.15
N ALA A 200 16.35 15.38 13.97
CA ALA A 200 16.56 15.95 12.65
C ALA A 200 17.74 15.26 11.95
N ALA A 201 17.43 14.45 10.94
CA ALA A 201 18.42 13.81 10.07
C ALA A 201 19.09 14.84 9.14
N GLU A 202 18.37 15.87 8.72
CA GLU A 202 18.89 16.90 7.82
C GLU A 202 18.64 18.32 8.33
N THR A 203 19.46 19.26 7.87
CA THR A 203 19.21 20.69 8.15
C THR A 203 18.19 21.22 7.14
N GLN A 204 16.91 21.07 7.49
CA GLN A 204 15.79 21.47 6.64
C GLN A 204 14.55 21.80 7.48
N ASP A 205 13.50 22.26 6.80
CA ASP A 205 12.18 22.38 7.40
C ASP A 205 11.50 21.01 7.49
N TYR A 206 11.04 20.65 8.69
CA TYR A 206 10.16 19.52 8.96
C TYR A 206 8.76 20.04 9.27
N TYR A 207 7.71 19.25 9.02
CA TYR A 207 6.33 19.68 9.27
C TYR A 207 5.64 18.74 10.26
N VAL A 208 5.04 19.31 11.29
CA VAL A 208 4.25 18.62 12.31
C VAL A 208 2.79 18.94 12.02
N MET A 209 1.96 17.92 11.85
CA MET A 209 0.51 18.07 11.70
C MET A 209 -0.19 17.71 13.01
N VAL A 210 -1.20 18.48 13.37
CA VAL A 210 -2.22 18.09 14.35
C VAL A 210 -3.49 17.86 13.56
N ASP A 211 -4.11 16.67 13.70
CA ASP A 211 -5.36 16.33 13.00
C ASP A 211 -6.41 15.73 13.92
N THR A 212 -7.66 15.73 13.44
CA THR A 212 -8.78 14.98 14.03
C THR A 212 -9.29 13.92 13.07
N ALA A 213 -9.55 12.72 13.59
CA ALA A 213 -10.06 11.62 12.79
C ALA A 213 -11.38 12.01 12.06
N PRO A 214 -11.54 11.62 10.78
CA PRO A 214 -12.63 12.05 9.92
C PRO A 214 -13.99 11.43 10.28
N ASP A 215 -14.12 10.76 11.42
CA ASP A 215 -15.36 10.16 11.93
C ASP A 215 -15.90 10.87 13.20
N VAL A 216 -15.13 11.76 13.85
CA VAL A 216 -15.50 12.36 15.16
C VAL A 216 -16.27 13.68 15.01
N ALA A 217 -17.36 13.87 15.77
CA ALA A 217 -18.10 15.14 15.80
C ALA A 217 -17.42 16.16 16.74
N VAL A 218 -16.94 17.29 16.20
CA VAL A 218 -16.43 18.42 17.00
C VAL A 218 -17.60 19.34 17.36
N ALA A 219 -18.13 19.20 18.59
CA ALA A 219 -19.30 19.97 19.04
C ALA A 219 -18.99 21.46 19.36
N ALA A 220 -17.72 21.78 19.64
CA ALA A 220 -17.21 23.13 19.87
C ALA A 220 -15.69 23.17 19.60
N PRO A 221 -15.12 24.31 19.19
CA PRO A 221 -13.68 24.42 18.91
C PRO A 221 -12.83 24.01 20.12
N VAL A 222 -11.79 23.22 19.88
CA VAL A 222 -10.88 22.73 20.93
C VAL A 222 -9.56 23.46 20.83
N LYS A 223 -9.24 24.28 21.84
CA LYS A 223 -7.98 25.02 21.86
C LYS A 223 -6.83 24.18 22.40
N TYR A 224 -5.67 24.30 21.79
CA TYR A 224 -4.47 23.60 22.19
C TYR A 224 -3.21 24.44 21.96
N HIS A 225 -2.09 23.98 22.52
CA HIS A 225 -0.77 24.55 22.33
C HIS A 225 0.23 23.48 21.88
N VAL A 226 1.06 23.82 20.90
CA VAL A 226 2.23 23.06 20.49
C VAL A 226 3.47 23.78 20.99
N ALA A 227 4.20 23.14 21.89
CA ALA A 227 5.42 23.66 22.48
C ALA A 227 6.64 22.83 22.06
N MET A 228 7.75 23.49 21.76
CA MET A 228 8.98 22.83 21.35
C MET A 228 10.08 23.11 22.37
N THR A 229 10.64 22.05 22.96
CA THR A 229 11.77 22.11 23.89
C THR A 229 12.97 21.38 23.29
N GLY A 230 14.15 22.00 23.36
CA GLY A 230 15.40 21.39 22.89
C GLY A 230 16.17 20.82 24.08
N ASN A 231 16.31 19.51 24.15
CA ASN A 231 17.46 18.92 24.82
C ASN A 231 18.53 18.75 23.74
N VAL A 232 19.47 19.69 23.66
CA VAL A 232 20.66 19.52 22.82
C VAL A 232 21.52 18.43 23.47
N VAL A 233 21.19 17.18 23.22
CA VAL A 233 22.17 16.10 23.31
C VAL A 233 23.03 16.29 22.08
N THR A 234 24.20 16.92 22.24
CA THR A 234 25.25 16.84 21.22
C THR A 234 25.66 15.38 21.11
N LEU A 235 25.04 14.67 20.17
CA LEU A 235 25.69 13.53 19.54
C LEU A 235 27.04 14.05 18.97
N PRO A 236 28.08 13.20 18.88
CA PRO A 236 29.29 13.58 18.19
C PRO A 236 28.92 14.14 16.80
N PRO A 237 29.67 15.12 16.27
CA PRO A 237 29.46 15.58 14.90
C PRO A 237 29.43 14.36 13.97
N ASP A 238 28.39 14.32 13.15
CA ASP A 238 28.24 13.33 12.09
C ASP A 238 29.56 13.21 11.30
N ASP A 239 30.04 11.98 11.16
CA ASP A 239 31.31 11.71 10.48
C ASP A 239 31.17 11.66 8.96
N TYR A 240 29.99 11.35 8.42
CA TYR A 240 29.68 11.45 6.99
C TYR A 240 28.23 11.85 6.75
N ALA A 241 28.05 12.95 6.01
CA ALA A 241 26.71 13.44 5.72
C ALA A 241 25.82 12.44 4.96
N ASP A 242 24.55 12.38 5.39
CA ASP A 242 23.34 11.76 4.81
C ASP A 242 22.95 12.31 3.42
N SER A 243 23.96 12.63 2.61
CA SER A 243 23.80 13.22 1.30
C SER A 243 24.69 12.55 0.27
N PHE A 244 24.07 12.14 -0.83
CA PHE A 244 24.73 11.74 -2.07
C PHE A 244 25.80 12.73 -2.56
N THR A 245 25.59 14.03 -2.34
CA THR A 245 26.50 15.09 -2.81
C THR A 245 27.80 15.14 -2.00
N ALA A 246 27.76 14.68 -0.75
CA ALA A 246 28.88 14.62 0.18
C ALA A 246 29.48 13.21 0.31
N ALA A 247 29.02 12.24 -0.48
CA ALA A 247 29.40 10.82 -0.36
C ALA A 247 30.92 10.60 -0.33
N GLN A 248 31.35 9.81 0.66
CA GLN A 248 32.77 9.53 0.94
C GLN A 248 33.38 8.64 -0.15
N GLN A 249 34.61 8.93 -0.56
CA GLN A 249 35.29 8.12 -1.57
C GLN A 249 35.79 6.79 -0.98
N LEU A 250 35.39 5.67 -1.59
CA LEU A 250 35.86 4.31 -1.28
C LEU A 250 36.67 3.76 -2.46
N ALA A 251 37.95 3.46 -2.26
CA ALA A 251 38.80 2.93 -3.33
C ALA A 251 38.63 1.40 -3.48
N PRO A 252 38.70 0.83 -4.71
CA PRO A 252 38.77 -0.62 -4.88
C PRO A 252 39.97 -1.22 -4.12
N GLY A 253 39.72 -2.24 -3.29
CA GLY A 253 40.71 -2.82 -2.37
C GLY A 253 40.88 -2.05 -1.05
N GLY A 254 40.14 -0.96 -0.85
CA GLY A 254 40.21 -0.09 0.32
C GLY A 254 39.22 -0.44 1.43
N MET A 255 39.40 0.23 2.57
CA MET A 255 38.54 0.16 3.75
C MET A 255 38.25 1.59 4.23
N ALA A 256 37.01 1.84 4.65
CA ALA A 256 36.60 3.09 5.29
C ALA A 256 35.92 2.78 6.63
N HIS A 257 36.25 3.54 7.67
CA HIS A 257 35.54 3.52 8.95
C HIS A 257 34.54 4.68 8.99
N ALA A 258 33.38 4.43 9.58
CA ALA A 258 32.25 5.35 9.72
C ALA A 258 31.44 4.98 10.97
N ARG A 259 30.40 5.75 11.27
CA ARG A 259 29.59 5.53 12.47
C ARG A 259 28.14 5.96 12.24
N LEU A 260 27.23 5.00 12.38
CA LEU A 260 25.81 5.29 12.48
C LEU A 260 25.54 5.96 13.82
N ASP A 261 25.28 7.26 13.80
CA ASP A 261 25.11 8.12 14.96
C ASP A 261 23.75 7.99 15.61
N TYR A 262 22.70 7.75 14.82
CA TYR A 262 21.33 7.61 15.28
C TYR A 262 20.51 6.64 14.40
N ALA A 263 19.31 6.27 14.86
CA ALA A 263 18.35 5.55 14.02
C ALA A 263 17.77 6.51 12.97
N GLY A 264 17.74 6.08 11.71
CA GLY A 264 17.46 6.89 10.52
C GLY A 264 18.70 7.58 9.93
N ASP A 265 19.89 7.33 10.48
CA ASP A 265 21.14 7.83 9.92
C ASP A 265 21.53 7.05 8.66
N GLU A 266 22.00 7.75 7.64
CA GLU A 266 22.38 7.20 6.34
C GLU A 266 23.77 7.70 5.94
N GLU A 267 24.74 6.83 5.70
CA GLU A 267 26.02 7.25 5.13
C GLU A 267 26.21 6.74 3.70
N TYR A 268 26.61 7.67 2.83
CA TYR A 268 26.83 7.39 1.43
C TYR A 268 28.32 7.28 1.11
N PHE A 269 28.68 6.22 0.38
CA PHE A 269 30.01 6.07 -0.20
C PHE A 269 29.92 6.06 -1.72
N ARG A 270 30.97 6.56 -2.38
CA ARG A 270 31.09 6.55 -3.84
C ARG A 270 32.42 5.98 -4.29
N PHE A 271 32.42 5.33 -5.44
CA PHE A 271 33.64 4.84 -6.06
C PHE A 271 33.61 4.96 -7.59
N ALA A 272 34.80 5.13 -8.16
CA ALA A 272 34.98 5.05 -9.61
C ALA A 272 34.97 3.56 -10.00
N ALA A 273 33.93 3.19 -10.72
CA ALA A 273 33.73 1.85 -11.22
C ALA A 273 34.23 1.73 -12.66
N THR A 274 34.77 0.57 -13.01
CA THR A 274 35.24 0.22 -14.34
C THR A 274 34.23 -0.72 -14.98
N ALA A 275 33.81 -0.42 -16.21
CA ALA A 275 32.90 -1.28 -16.97
C ALA A 275 33.37 -2.75 -16.95
N GLY A 276 32.43 -3.67 -16.74
CA GLY A 276 32.68 -5.11 -16.68
C GLY A 276 33.20 -5.62 -15.32
N THR A 277 33.46 -4.76 -14.33
CA THR A 277 34.03 -5.18 -13.03
C THR A 277 32.96 -5.41 -11.98
N THR A 278 33.02 -6.55 -11.28
CA THR A 278 32.20 -6.82 -10.08
C THR A 278 32.95 -6.38 -8.83
N TYR A 279 32.31 -5.54 -8.05
CA TYR A 279 32.75 -5.06 -6.75
C TYR A 279 31.95 -5.78 -5.68
N THR A 280 32.62 -6.37 -4.71
CA THR A 280 32.02 -6.93 -3.50
C THR A 280 32.32 -5.99 -2.36
N ILE A 281 31.27 -5.38 -1.83
CA ILE A 281 31.27 -4.49 -0.69
C ILE A 281 30.87 -5.32 0.54
N ARG A 282 31.60 -5.16 1.63
CA ARG A 282 31.29 -5.79 2.92
C ARG A 282 31.19 -4.75 4.00
N LEU A 283 30.13 -4.82 4.79
CA LEU A 283 29.86 -3.97 5.94
C LEU A 283 29.93 -4.83 7.21
N ALA A 284 30.72 -4.40 8.19
CA ALA A 284 30.83 -5.03 9.50
C ALA A 284 30.94 -3.98 10.61
N ALA A 285 30.37 -4.28 11.79
CA ALA A 285 30.58 -3.47 12.97
C ALA A 285 32.06 -3.54 13.40
N ASP A 286 32.63 -2.43 13.86
CA ASP A 286 34.02 -2.40 14.37
C ASP A 286 34.16 -3.23 15.65
N SER A 287 33.08 -3.38 16.39
CA SER A 287 32.97 -4.29 17.54
C SER A 287 31.58 -4.90 17.63
N GLY A 288 31.49 -6.21 17.90
CA GLY A 288 30.22 -6.90 18.06
C GLY A 288 29.60 -7.33 16.72
N VAL A 289 28.27 -7.23 16.62
CA VAL A 289 27.48 -7.64 15.43
C VAL A 289 26.59 -6.48 15.04
N LEU A 290 26.36 -6.31 13.73
CA LEU A 290 25.40 -5.32 13.23
C LEU A 290 23.98 -5.66 13.70
N PRO A 291 23.19 -4.68 14.18
CA PRO A 291 21.76 -4.85 14.41
C PRO A 291 21.02 -5.30 13.14
N SER A 292 19.92 -6.05 13.28
CA SER A 292 19.10 -6.56 12.15
C SER A 292 18.54 -5.46 11.23
N ASP A 293 18.43 -4.25 11.78
CA ASP A 293 17.79 -3.11 11.15
C ASP A 293 18.80 -2.23 10.40
N VAL A 294 20.09 -2.57 10.46
CA VAL A 294 21.11 -1.97 9.61
C VAL A 294 21.00 -2.54 8.19
N LYS A 295 21.09 -1.67 7.19
CA LYS A 295 21.00 -2.00 5.76
C LYS A 295 22.24 -1.53 5.00
N LEU A 296 22.50 -2.23 3.89
CA LEU A 296 23.51 -1.90 2.90
C LEU A 296 22.86 -2.08 1.52
N TRP A 297 22.93 -1.08 0.65
CA TRP A 297 22.31 -1.14 -0.67
C TRP A 297 23.09 -0.32 -1.71
N ARG A 298 22.79 -0.54 -2.99
CA ARG A 298 23.26 0.33 -4.06
C ARG A 298 22.39 1.58 -4.12
N ALA A 299 23.01 2.74 -3.96
CA ALA A 299 22.29 4.00 -3.85
C ALA A 299 22.07 4.64 -5.25
N SER A 300 20.85 5.10 -5.52
CA SER A 300 20.49 5.83 -6.76
C SER A 300 19.61 7.05 -6.43
N VAL A 301 19.62 8.06 -7.30
CA VAL A 301 18.86 9.31 -7.11
C VAL A 301 17.34 9.13 -7.32
N GLU A 302 16.91 7.99 -7.87
CA GLU A 302 15.52 7.69 -8.23
C GLU A 302 15.14 6.27 -7.78
N SER A 303 14.94 6.02 -6.47
CA SER A 303 14.07 4.95 -5.91
C SER A 303 14.39 4.61 -4.45
N ASN A 304 13.33 4.20 -3.73
CA ASN A 304 13.30 3.62 -2.39
C ASN A 304 14.28 2.40 -2.26
N PRO A 305 15.06 2.27 -1.18
CA PRO A 305 16.03 1.17 -1.02
C PRO A 305 15.41 -0.23 -1.07
N GLN A 306 15.68 -0.97 -2.15
CA GLN A 306 15.51 -2.43 -2.16
C GLN A 306 16.75 -3.10 -1.54
N ALA A 307 16.53 -4.19 -0.79
CA ALA A 307 17.57 -4.88 -0.05
C ALA A 307 18.49 -5.69 -0.99
N ASP A 308 19.53 -5.05 -1.52
CA ASP A 308 20.52 -5.69 -2.42
C ASP A 308 21.59 -6.51 -1.66
N ALA A 309 21.77 -6.29 -0.36
CA ALA A 309 22.79 -6.97 0.44
C ALA A 309 22.24 -8.19 1.20
N TYR A 310 23.03 -9.25 1.27
CA TYR A 310 22.74 -10.45 2.07
C TYR A 310 23.69 -10.56 3.27
N LEU A 311 23.29 -11.32 4.29
CA LEU A 311 24.10 -11.55 5.48
C LEU A 311 24.99 -12.80 5.29
N ASP A 312 26.31 -12.64 5.45
CA ASP A 312 27.31 -13.72 5.48
C ASP A 312 27.94 -13.76 6.88
N GLY A 313 27.44 -14.64 7.74
CA GLY A 313 27.79 -14.67 9.16
C GLY A 313 27.34 -13.40 9.89
N THR A 314 28.31 -12.57 10.31
CA THR A 314 28.05 -11.27 10.97
C THR A 314 28.31 -10.07 10.06
N THR A 315 28.61 -10.32 8.78
CA THR A 315 29.00 -9.29 7.81
C THR A 315 27.92 -9.17 6.74
N MET A 316 27.46 -7.96 6.44
CA MET A 316 26.58 -7.73 5.30
C MET A 316 27.41 -7.63 4.03
N VAL A 317 26.95 -8.27 2.95
CA VAL A 317 27.67 -8.36 1.68
C VAL A 317 26.77 -7.86 0.55
N LEU A 318 27.27 -6.89 -0.20
CA LEU A 318 26.65 -6.33 -1.40
C LEU A 318 27.55 -6.57 -2.61
N GLN A 319 27.02 -7.13 -3.69
CA GLN A 319 27.75 -7.28 -4.94
C GLN A 319 27.22 -6.29 -5.99
N VAL A 320 28.10 -5.43 -6.50
CA VAL A 320 27.80 -4.41 -7.51
C VAL A 320 28.63 -4.64 -8.76
N LYS A 321 28.00 -4.99 -9.87
CA LYS A 321 28.63 -5.06 -11.19
C LYS A 321 28.50 -3.72 -11.90
N ALA A 322 29.62 -3.17 -12.36
CA ALA A 322 29.64 -1.91 -13.07
C ALA A 322 29.54 -2.11 -14.59
N TRP A 323 28.49 -1.58 -15.20
CA TRP A 323 28.19 -1.76 -16.63
C TRP A 323 28.85 -0.72 -17.54
N SER A 324 29.05 0.48 -17.00
CA SER A 324 29.82 1.56 -17.63
C SER A 324 30.88 2.03 -16.67
N SER A 325 32.00 2.53 -17.20
CA SER A 325 32.95 3.24 -16.36
C SER A 325 32.29 4.54 -15.89
N GLY A 326 32.30 4.79 -14.58
CA GLY A 326 31.55 5.89 -14.00
C GLY A 326 31.54 5.84 -12.48
N THR A 327 30.80 6.74 -11.84
CA THR A 327 30.68 6.76 -10.38
C THR A 327 29.49 5.93 -9.95
N ILE A 328 29.70 5.03 -9.00
CA ILE A 328 28.65 4.28 -8.31
C ILE A 328 28.58 4.75 -6.86
N TYR A 329 27.37 4.80 -6.32
CA TYR A 329 27.08 5.13 -4.94
C TYR A 329 26.53 3.89 -4.22
N ILE A 330 26.86 3.75 -2.94
CA ILE A 330 26.31 2.76 -2.01
C ILE A 330 25.86 3.51 -0.74
N GLY A 331 24.84 3.00 -0.09
CA GLY A 331 24.32 3.55 1.17
C GLY A 331 24.40 2.51 2.29
N VAL A 332 24.64 3.00 3.50
CA VAL A 332 24.52 2.27 4.76
C VAL A 332 23.51 3.04 5.62
N GLU A 333 22.60 2.35 6.31
CA GLU A 333 21.53 2.99 7.10
C GLU A 333 21.27 2.14 8.35
N ALA A 334 20.94 2.78 9.46
CA ALA A 334 20.18 2.16 10.54
C ALA A 334 18.71 2.54 10.38
N ARG A 335 17.82 1.61 9.97
CA ARG A 335 16.42 1.96 9.65
C ARG A 335 15.72 2.72 10.77
N GLU A 336 14.78 3.57 10.37
CA GLU A 336 13.90 4.28 11.30
C GLU A 336 13.18 3.28 12.24
N GLY A 337 13.28 3.50 13.55
CA GLY A 337 12.81 2.57 14.59
C GLY A 337 13.86 1.58 15.14
N SER A 338 15.09 1.57 14.60
CA SER A 338 16.18 0.75 15.12
C SER A 338 16.50 1.06 16.59
N PRO A 339 16.76 0.06 17.46
CA PRO A 339 17.09 0.25 18.86
C PRO A 339 18.56 0.69 19.06
N LEU A 340 19.05 1.62 18.24
CA LEU A 340 20.40 2.14 18.32
C LEU A 340 20.56 3.00 19.59
N ALA A 341 20.96 2.36 20.68
CA ALA A 341 21.06 2.98 22.01
C ALA A 341 22.30 3.90 22.16
N ALA A 342 23.27 3.76 21.27
CA ALA A 342 24.50 4.55 21.19
C ALA A 342 25.05 4.48 19.76
N PRO A 343 25.91 5.44 19.33
CA PRO A 343 26.53 5.42 18.01
C PRO A 343 27.25 4.09 17.73
N LEU A 344 27.04 3.53 16.53
CA LEU A 344 27.56 2.24 16.11
C LEU A 344 28.72 2.42 15.12
N PRO A 345 29.98 2.31 15.57
CA PRO A 345 31.12 2.35 14.67
C PRO A 345 31.18 1.09 13.80
N TYR A 346 31.44 1.28 12.52
CA TYR A 346 31.51 0.21 11.52
C TYR A 346 32.59 0.50 10.49
N HIS A 347 32.91 -0.51 9.69
CA HIS A 347 33.75 -0.35 8.52
C HIS A 347 33.15 -1.01 7.28
N VAL A 348 33.44 -0.40 6.14
CA VAL A 348 33.13 -0.90 4.81
C VAL A 348 34.43 -1.29 4.12
N THR A 349 34.49 -2.50 3.58
CA THR A 349 35.58 -2.94 2.69
C THR A 349 35.05 -3.18 1.30
N MET A 350 35.87 -2.88 0.29
CA MET A 350 35.54 -3.17 -1.10
C MET A 350 36.63 -4.03 -1.73
N THR A 351 36.24 -5.18 -2.25
CA THR A 351 37.11 -6.06 -3.04
C THR A 351 36.55 -6.16 -4.44
N THR A 352 37.40 -6.13 -5.46
CA THR A 352 36.98 -6.57 -6.80
C THR A 352 37.14 -8.07 -6.87
N ALA A 353 36.18 -8.79 -7.43
CA ALA A 353 36.47 -10.15 -7.85
C ALA A 353 37.64 -10.07 -8.84
N SER A 354 38.75 -10.75 -8.55
CA SER A 354 39.74 -11.03 -9.59
C SER A 354 38.95 -11.60 -10.76
N ALA A 355 39.11 -11.01 -11.95
CA ALA A 355 38.54 -11.57 -13.17
C ALA A 355 38.84 -13.06 -13.13
N THR A 356 37.82 -13.90 -12.95
CA THR A 356 37.92 -15.28 -13.38
C THR A 356 38.17 -15.13 -14.85
N THR A 357 39.43 -15.28 -15.27
CA THR A 357 39.78 -15.49 -16.66
C THR A 357 38.74 -16.45 -17.19
N PRO A 358 38.03 -16.10 -18.28
CA PRO A 358 37.05 -17.00 -18.88
C PRO A 358 37.70 -18.38 -19.01
N PRO A 359 36.95 -19.48 -18.81
CA PRO A 359 37.45 -20.78 -19.24
C PRO A 359 37.95 -20.62 -20.67
N PRO A 360 39.05 -21.29 -21.06
CA PRO A 360 39.59 -21.14 -22.39
C PRO A 360 38.51 -21.36 -23.44
N ALA A 361 38.57 -20.57 -24.51
CA ALA A 361 37.67 -20.54 -25.67
C ALA A 361 37.59 -21.87 -26.43
N THR A 362 37.10 -22.93 -25.79
CA THR A 362 36.80 -24.21 -26.44
C THR A 362 35.32 -24.36 -26.75
N ASP A 363 34.46 -23.54 -26.14
CA ASP A 363 33.05 -23.50 -26.48
C ASP A 363 32.76 -22.42 -27.52
N ALA A 364 32.51 -22.86 -28.76
CA ALA A 364 32.12 -22.01 -29.88
C ALA A 364 30.64 -22.19 -30.24
N THR A 365 29.87 -22.88 -29.39
CA THR A 365 28.47 -23.20 -29.64
C THR A 365 27.60 -22.12 -29.02
N PRO A 366 26.76 -21.40 -29.78
CA PRO A 366 25.81 -20.47 -29.19
C PRO A 366 24.78 -21.19 -28.32
N PRO A 367 24.30 -20.55 -27.23
CA PRO A 367 23.24 -21.12 -26.42
C PRO A 367 21.95 -21.19 -27.26
N THR A 368 21.12 -22.18 -27.00
CA THR A 368 19.83 -22.38 -27.67
C THR A 368 18.70 -22.31 -26.66
N LEU A 369 17.61 -21.62 -27.01
CA LEU A 369 16.38 -21.63 -26.22
C LEU A 369 15.70 -22.99 -26.38
N ARG A 370 15.42 -23.67 -25.27
CA ARG A 370 14.82 -25.01 -25.22
C ARG A 370 13.33 -24.95 -24.95
N THR A 371 12.93 -24.36 -23.83
CA THR A 371 11.52 -24.23 -23.44
C THR A 371 11.24 -22.82 -22.94
N VAL A 372 9.99 -22.41 -23.12
CA VAL A 372 9.42 -21.25 -22.43
C VAL A 372 8.11 -21.71 -21.82
N SER A 373 7.91 -21.39 -20.56
CA SER A 373 6.70 -21.70 -19.81
C SER A 373 6.44 -20.61 -18.80
N GLY A 374 5.19 -20.46 -18.37
CA GLY A 374 4.81 -19.53 -17.32
C GLY A 374 3.31 -19.31 -17.32
N THR A 375 2.85 -18.45 -16.42
CA THR A 375 1.42 -18.20 -16.21
C THR A 375 1.14 -16.70 -16.23
N VAL A 376 -0.14 -16.34 -16.32
CA VAL A 376 -0.57 -14.93 -16.25
C VAL A 376 -0.40 -14.30 -14.87
N ASP A 377 -0.35 -15.15 -13.84
CA ASP A 377 -0.35 -14.83 -12.41
C ASP A 377 0.96 -15.20 -11.70
N GLY A 378 2.04 -15.41 -12.45
CA GLY A 378 3.30 -15.90 -11.88
C GLY A 378 4.49 -15.88 -12.83
N ASP A 379 5.50 -16.66 -12.45
CA ASP A 379 6.83 -16.66 -13.04
C ASP A 379 6.85 -17.13 -14.49
N LEU A 380 7.63 -16.43 -15.32
CA LEU A 380 7.94 -16.83 -16.69
C LEU A 380 9.35 -17.40 -16.75
N THR A 381 9.46 -18.71 -17.01
CA THR A 381 10.75 -19.41 -17.07
C THR A 381 11.14 -19.75 -18.50
N LEU A 382 12.32 -19.30 -18.91
CA LEU A 382 13.00 -19.66 -20.15
C LEU A 382 14.16 -20.60 -19.82
N THR A 383 14.23 -21.75 -20.47
CA THR A 383 15.37 -22.67 -20.31
C THR A 383 16.25 -22.68 -21.55
N PHE A 384 17.56 -22.67 -21.33
CA PHE A 384 18.59 -22.62 -22.35
C PHE A 384 19.44 -23.89 -22.34
N SER A 385 20.20 -24.12 -23.40
CA SER A 385 21.12 -25.27 -23.47
C SER A 385 22.26 -25.24 -22.46
N GLU A 386 22.53 -24.08 -21.89
CA GLU A 386 23.64 -23.79 -20.99
C GLU A 386 23.39 -22.49 -20.22
N ALA A 387 24.32 -22.13 -19.34
CA ALA A 387 24.25 -20.89 -18.57
C ALA A 387 24.49 -19.65 -19.44
N LEU A 388 23.67 -18.63 -19.22
CA LEU A 388 23.77 -17.33 -19.89
C LEU A 388 24.55 -16.34 -19.04
N LYS A 389 25.11 -15.31 -19.70
CA LYS A 389 25.38 -14.06 -19.00
C LYS A 389 24.06 -13.40 -18.66
N THR A 390 23.89 -13.08 -17.39
CA THR A 390 22.74 -12.32 -16.85
C THR A 390 23.04 -10.82 -16.77
N ASP A 391 24.20 -10.49 -17.31
CA ASP A 391 24.98 -9.29 -17.11
C ASP A 391 24.74 -8.33 -18.32
N GLU A 392 24.17 -8.86 -19.40
CA GLU A 392 23.76 -8.15 -20.59
C GLU A 392 22.50 -8.79 -21.20
N GLY A 393 21.84 -8.05 -22.09
CA GLY A 393 20.70 -8.53 -22.85
C GLY A 393 19.34 -8.47 -22.13
N ARG A 394 18.28 -8.66 -22.91
CA ARG A 394 16.89 -8.51 -22.46
C ARG A 394 15.93 -9.44 -23.20
N ILE A 395 14.78 -9.64 -22.58
CA ILE A 395 13.61 -10.31 -23.14
C ILE A 395 12.58 -9.22 -23.48
N GLU A 396 12.26 -9.06 -24.76
CA GLU A 396 11.18 -8.18 -25.20
C GLU A 396 9.91 -8.99 -25.46
N PHE A 397 8.80 -8.56 -24.88
CA PHE A 397 7.48 -9.15 -25.06
C PHE A 397 6.71 -8.31 -26.06
N TYR A 398 6.35 -8.89 -27.19
CA TYR A 398 5.50 -8.27 -28.19
C TYR A 398 4.10 -8.86 -28.09
N ASP A 399 3.08 -8.00 -28.06
CA ASP A 399 1.69 -8.42 -28.11
C ASP A 399 1.31 -8.97 -29.51
N ALA A 400 0.08 -9.45 -29.65
CA ALA A 400 -0.45 -9.95 -30.92
C ALA A 400 -0.53 -8.88 -32.02
N GLY A 401 -0.53 -7.59 -31.65
CA GLY A 401 -0.47 -6.45 -32.56
C GLY A 401 0.95 -6.10 -33.03
N GLY A 402 1.98 -6.74 -32.46
CA GLY A 402 3.38 -6.46 -32.75
C GLY A 402 3.94 -5.24 -32.03
N ASN A 403 3.23 -4.71 -31.03
CA ASN A 403 3.74 -3.65 -30.15
C ASN A 403 4.52 -4.26 -29.00
N ILE A 404 5.54 -3.55 -28.50
CA ILE A 404 6.23 -3.96 -27.28
C ILE A 404 5.28 -3.75 -26.10
N SER A 405 4.88 -4.85 -25.47
CA SER A 405 4.07 -4.86 -24.24
C SER A 405 4.97 -4.68 -23.01
N SER A 406 6.15 -5.28 -23.00
CA SER A 406 7.14 -5.13 -21.92
C SER A 406 8.55 -5.47 -22.41
N ALA A 407 9.58 -4.97 -21.72
CA ALA A 407 10.97 -5.34 -21.95
C ALA A 407 11.68 -5.53 -20.60
N VAL A 408 12.26 -6.71 -20.40
CA VAL A 408 12.87 -7.12 -19.13
C VAL A 408 14.34 -7.40 -19.35
N TRP A 409 15.21 -6.69 -18.65
CA TRP A 409 16.65 -6.90 -18.70
C TRP A 409 17.05 -8.04 -17.76
N LEU A 410 18.00 -8.89 -18.19
CA LEU A 410 18.40 -10.06 -17.40
C LEU A 410 19.05 -9.73 -16.05
N PHE A 411 19.45 -8.48 -15.84
CA PHE A 411 20.06 -8.00 -14.60
C PHE A 411 19.04 -7.35 -13.63
N GLN A 412 17.76 -7.26 -14.01
CA GLN A 412 16.74 -6.67 -13.12
C GLN A 412 16.48 -7.59 -11.92
N PRO A 413 16.15 -7.04 -10.73
CA PRO A 413 15.81 -7.84 -9.54
C PRO A 413 14.61 -8.78 -9.76
N SER A 414 13.71 -8.41 -10.68
CA SER A 414 12.61 -9.25 -11.14
C SER A 414 13.05 -10.44 -11.99
N VAL A 415 14.35 -10.72 -12.14
CA VAL A 415 14.87 -11.86 -12.91
C VAL A 415 15.83 -12.68 -12.06
N THR A 416 15.53 -13.96 -11.91
CA THR A 416 16.47 -14.95 -11.35
C THR A 416 17.03 -15.82 -12.47
N ALA A 417 18.29 -16.23 -12.35
CA ALA A 417 18.91 -17.07 -13.36
C ALA A 417 19.88 -18.08 -12.74
N GLN A 418 19.67 -19.35 -13.04
CA GLN A 418 20.45 -20.45 -12.47
C GLN A 418 20.55 -21.61 -13.46
N GLY A 419 21.77 -22.11 -13.71
CA GLY A 419 21.98 -23.38 -14.42
C GLY A 419 21.38 -23.45 -15.83
N GLY A 420 21.20 -22.30 -16.50
CA GLY A 420 20.57 -22.18 -17.82
C GLY A 420 19.06 -21.94 -17.80
N ALA A 421 18.44 -21.84 -16.62
CA ALA A 421 17.10 -21.28 -16.48
C ALA A 421 17.19 -19.77 -16.20
N VAL A 422 16.31 -18.99 -16.85
CA VAL A 422 16.07 -17.58 -16.58
C VAL A 422 14.59 -17.44 -16.25
N THR A 423 14.28 -17.00 -15.04
CA THR A 423 12.92 -16.82 -14.54
C THR A 423 12.65 -15.34 -14.32
N TYR A 424 11.65 -14.80 -15.02
CA TYR A 424 11.12 -13.46 -14.80
C TYR A 424 9.94 -13.53 -13.84
N HIS A 425 9.98 -12.71 -12.80
CA HIS A 425 8.96 -12.50 -11.76
C HIS A 425 8.22 -11.20 -12.08
N PRO A 426 7.07 -11.23 -12.75
CA PRO A 426 6.36 -10.01 -13.13
C PRO A 426 5.94 -9.21 -11.90
N LEU A 427 6.21 -7.90 -11.91
CA LEU A 427 5.75 -6.99 -10.83
C LEU A 427 4.23 -6.79 -10.85
N HIS A 428 3.60 -7.02 -12.00
CA HIS A 428 2.16 -6.98 -12.17
C HIS A 428 1.71 -8.12 -13.07
N ASN A 429 0.44 -8.50 -12.92
CA ASN A 429 -0.18 -9.56 -13.70
C ASN A 429 -0.14 -9.25 -15.20
N MET A 430 0.14 -10.27 -16.01
CA MET A 430 0.19 -10.14 -17.47
C MET A 430 -1.14 -10.56 -18.08
N LEU A 431 -1.57 -9.87 -19.14
CA LEU A 431 -2.82 -10.22 -19.82
C LEU A 431 -2.70 -11.57 -20.51
N ALA A 432 -3.79 -12.33 -20.49
CA ALA A 432 -3.85 -13.57 -21.24
C ALA A 432 -3.71 -13.32 -22.75
N GLY A 433 -2.93 -14.15 -23.43
CA GLY A 433 -2.69 -14.02 -24.86
C GLY A 433 -1.42 -14.71 -25.34
N THR A 434 -1.19 -14.62 -26.65
CA THR A 434 0.07 -15.07 -27.26
C THR A 434 1.03 -13.89 -27.40
N TYR A 435 2.20 -14.02 -26.80
CA TYR A 435 3.28 -13.05 -26.88
C TYR A 435 4.39 -13.58 -27.76
N THR A 436 4.99 -12.72 -28.58
CA THR A 436 6.26 -13.02 -29.24
C THR A 436 7.38 -12.52 -28.35
N LEU A 437 8.21 -13.43 -27.84
CA LEU A 437 9.39 -13.10 -27.06
C LEU A 437 10.56 -12.94 -28.01
N LYS A 438 11.24 -11.80 -27.98
CA LYS A 438 12.52 -11.59 -28.65
C LYS A 438 13.64 -11.51 -27.62
N LEU A 439 14.63 -12.37 -27.79
CA LEU A 439 15.86 -12.36 -27.00
C LEU A 439 16.87 -11.46 -27.70
N VAL A 440 17.23 -10.36 -27.05
CA VAL A 440 18.09 -9.33 -27.63
C VAL A 440 19.35 -9.17 -26.81
N GLY A 441 20.51 -9.37 -27.45
CA GLY A 441 21.81 -9.19 -26.80
C GLY A 441 22.14 -10.24 -25.74
N ILE A 442 21.56 -11.43 -25.84
CA ILE A 442 21.83 -12.56 -24.94
C ILE A 442 23.10 -13.28 -25.40
N THR A 443 24.02 -13.58 -24.47
CA THR A 443 25.18 -14.45 -24.74
C THR A 443 25.33 -15.53 -23.69
N ASP A 444 26.01 -16.63 -24.03
CA ASP A 444 26.53 -17.56 -23.02
C ASP A 444 27.71 -16.95 -22.26
N LEU A 445 28.25 -17.70 -21.30
CA LEU A 445 29.44 -17.31 -20.53
C LEU A 445 30.72 -17.24 -21.38
N ALA A 446 30.77 -17.89 -22.55
CA ALA A 446 31.87 -17.85 -23.51
C ALA A 446 31.79 -16.66 -24.48
N GLY A 447 30.67 -15.93 -24.50
CA GLY A 447 30.40 -14.78 -25.36
C GLY A 447 29.78 -15.11 -26.71
N ASN A 448 29.30 -16.35 -26.93
CA ASN A 448 28.58 -16.68 -28.15
C ASN A 448 27.15 -16.10 -28.06
N ALA A 449 26.74 -15.36 -29.09
CA ALA A 449 25.48 -14.61 -29.10
C ALA A 449 24.29 -15.48 -29.51
N LEU A 450 23.19 -15.33 -28.79
CA LEU A 450 21.87 -15.85 -29.12
C LEU A 450 20.98 -14.74 -29.64
N ASN A 451 20.50 -14.92 -30.87
CA ASN A 451 19.36 -14.19 -31.41
C ASN A 451 18.26 -15.21 -31.68
N ALA A 452 17.24 -15.22 -30.85
CA ALA A 452 16.10 -16.11 -31.01
C ALA A 452 14.80 -15.36 -30.73
N SER A 453 13.73 -15.88 -31.33
CA SER A 453 12.38 -15.45 -31.03
C SER A 453 11.49 -16.68 -30.91
N THR A 454 10.55 -16.64 -29.98
CA THR A 454 9.59 -17.72 -29.78
C THR A 454 8.24 -17.15 -29.36
N SER A 455 7.18 -17.92 -29.51
CA SER A 455 5.89 -17.59 -28.95
C SER A 455 5.77 -18.14 -27.53
N LEU A 456 5.17 -17.36 -26.64
CA LEU A 456 4.70 -17.76 -25.33
C LEU A 456 3.19 -17.58 -25.30
N VAL A 457 2.47 -18.64 -24.95
CA VAL A 457 1.03 -18.58 -24.73
C VAL A 457 0.81 -18.47 -23.22
N LEU A 458 0.22 -17.36 -22.80
CA LEU A 458 -0.21 -17.13 -21.43
C LEU A 458 -1.73 -17.24 -21.41
N ASP A 459 -2.27 -18.45 -21.37
CA ASP A 459 -3.71 -18.70 -21.30
C ASP A 459 -4.08 -19.67 -20.17
N SER A 460 -3.14 -19.95 -19.26
CA SER A 460 -3.33 -20.81 -18.11
C SER A 460 -2.68 -20.26 -16.82
N THR A 461 -3.22 -20.66 -15.68
CA THR A 461 -2.69 -20.39 -14.32
C THR A 461 -1.91 -21.59 -13.77
N ALA A 462 -1.23 -21.43 -12.63
CA ALA A 462 -0.32 -22.43 -12.05
C ALA A 462 -0.96 -23.80 -11.73
N ASP A 463 -2.29 -23.87 -11.65
CA ASP A 463 -3.05 -25.10 -11.37
C ASP A 463 -3.86 -25.62 -12.58
N GLY A 464 -3.60 -25.10 -13.79
CA GLY A 464 -4.24 -25.56 -15.02
C GLY A 464 -5.61 -24.93 -15.33
N GLY A 465 -6.01 -23.88 -14.61
CA GLY A 465 -7.18 -23.05 -14.96
C GLY A 465 -6.86 -22.11 -16.13
N HIS A 466 -7.86 -21.67 -16.87
CA HIS A 466 -7.71 -20.79 -18.03
C HIS A 466 -7.67 -19.31 -17.65
N ALA A 467 -6.85 -18.57 -18.40
CA ALA A 467 -6.79 -17.12 -18.33
C ALA A 467 -7.56 -16.48 -19.50
N VAL A 468 -8.57 -15.66 -19.20
CA VAL A 468 -9.39 -15.01 -20.24
C VAL A 468 -9.09 -13.50 -20.27
N SER A 469 -8.69 -12.99 -21.44
CA SER A 469 -8.61 -11.54 -21.71
C SER A 469 -9.46 -11.22 -22.94
N ARG A 470 -10.52 -10.40 -22.77
CA ARG A 470 -11.24 -9.77 -23.90
C ARG A 470 -12.35 -8.82 -23.48
N PRO A 471 -12.73 -7.87 -24.38
CA PRO A 471 -14.12 -7.41 -24.47
C PRO A 471 -15.03 -8.56 -24.96
N GLY A 472 -15.98 -8.96 -24.11
CA GLY A 472 -16.91 -10.08 -24.32
C GLY A 472 -17.14 -10.85 -23.00
N PRO A 473 -18.08 -11.81 -22.95
CA PRO A 473 -18.31 -12.61 -21.75
C PRO A 473 -17.04 -13.36 -21.33
N LEU A 474 -16.70 -13.31 -20.04
CA LEU A 474 -15.62 -14.07 -19.44
C LEU A 474 -16.18 -15.43 -19.04
N VAL A 475 -15.81 -16.49 -19.75
CA VAL A 475 -16.32 -17.84 -19.47
C VAL A 475 -15.13 -18.73 -19.14
N GLY A 476 -15.09 -19.22 -17.90
CA GLY A 476 -14.13 -20.22 -17.48
C GLY A 476 -14.54 -21.63 -17.93
N SER A 477 -13.58 -22.54 -17.92
CA SER A 477 -13.81 -23.93 -18.31
C SER A 477 -13.01 -24.87 -17.42
N GLY A 478 -13.29 -24.86 -16.12
CA GLY A 478 -12.67 -25.76 -15.17
C GLY A 478 -12.82 -25.27 -13.75
N ASP A 479 -11.91 -25.74 -12.90
CA ASP A 479 -11.70 -25.15 -11.58
C ASP A 479 -10.46 -24.24 -11.68
N ASN A 480 -10.47 -23.11 -10.95
CA ASN A 480 -9.35 -22.18 -10.78
C ASN A 480 -9.02 -21.31 -12.00
N ASP A 481 -10.03 -21.00 -12.81
CA ASP A 481 -10.01 -20.03 -13.88
C ASP A 481 -9.78 -18.61 -13.34
N SER A 482 -9.01 -17.80 -14.07
CA SER A 482 -8.69 -16.43 -13.65
C SER A 482 -8.88 -15.45 -14.82
N ALA A 483 -9.55 -14.34 -14.58
CA ALA A 483 -9.63 -13.25 -15.55
C ALA A 483 -8.58 -12.20 -15.20
N VAL A 484 -7.82 -11.70 -16.18
CA VAL A 484 -6.89 -10.58 -15.98
C VAL A 484 -7.41 -9.37 -16.74
N LEU A 485 -7.70 -8.29 -16.01
CA LEU A 485 -8.26 -7.04 -16.54
C LEU A 485 -7.21 -5.92 -16.52
N GLN A 486 -7.32 -4.99 -17.46
CA GLN A 486 -6.38 -3.87 -17.58
C GLN A 486 -6.72 -2.76 -16.58
N GLY A 487 -5.73 -2.24 -15.85
CA GLY A 487 -5.91 -1.09 -14.96
C GLY A 487 -5.90 -1.47 -13.48
N TRP A 488 -6.48 -0.61 -12.64
CA TRP A 488 -6.54 -0.79 -11.19
C TRP A 488 -7.83 -1.49 -10.77
N LEU A 489 -7.84 -2.16 -9.61
CA LEU A 489 -9.07 -2.76 -9.05
C LEU A 489 -10.18 -1.71 -8.86
N GLU A 490 -9.82 -0.48 -8.47
CA GLU A 490 -10.75 0.63 -8.21
C GLU A 490 -11.50 1.12 -9.46
N ASP A 491 -11.01 0.79 -10.66
CA ASP A 491 -11.67 1.12 -11.93
C ASP A 491 -12.87 0.20 -12.22
N TYR A 492 -13.08 -0.83 -11.40
CA TYR A 492 -14.04 -1.90 -11.64
C TYR A 492 -15.05 -2.08 -10.52
N THR A 493 -16.30 -2.34 -10.92
CA THR A 493 -17.36 -2.82 -10.03
C THR A 493 -17.61 -4.29 -10.29
N ILE A 494 -17.68 -5.12 -9.24
CA ILE A 494 -18.02 -6.53 -9.36
C ILE A 494 -19.31 -6.78 -8.58
N ALA A 495 -20.30 -7.37 -9.25
CA ALA A 495 -21.60 -7.66 -8.68
C ALA A 495 -22.00 -9.09 -8.96
N ARG A 496 -22.37 -9.86 -7.93
CA ARG A 496 -22.89 -11.21 -8.14
C ARG A 496 -24.32 -11.17 -8.64
N VAL A 497 -24.61 -12.00 -9.63
CA VAL A 497 -25.93 -12.04 -10.30
C VAL A 497 -26.55 -13.44 -10.29
N ALA A 498 -25.73 -14.49 -10.16
CA ALA A 498 -26.18 -15.85 -9.82
C ALA A 498 -25.05 -16.63 -9.13
N ASP A 499 -25.26 -17.91 -8.84
CA ASP A 499 -24.20 -18.79 -8.32
C ASP A 499 -23.08 -18.91 -9.36
N ASP A 500 -21.86 -18.55 -8.95
CA ASP A 500 -20.65 -18.56 -9.79
C ASP A 500 -20.78 -17.71 -11.08
N VAL A 501 -21.67 -16.70 -11.05
CA VAL A 501 -21.89 -15.73 -12.13
C VAL A 501 -21.88 -14.29 -11.61
N TYR A 502 -21.08 -13.45 -12.26
CA TYR A 502 -20.80 -12.07 -11.86
C TYR A 502 -20.93 -11.10 -13.03
N ASP A 503 -21.40 -9.89 -12.78
CA ASP A 503 -21.23 -8.75 -13.69
C ASP A 503 -20.03 -7.92 -13.24
N ILE A 504 -19.12 -7.67 -14.17
CA ILE A 504 -17.94 -6.84 -13.99
C ILE A 504 -18.11 -5.58 -14.84
N GLY A 505 -18.33 -4.45 -14.19
CA GLY A 505 -18.43 -3.12 -14.80
C GLY A 505 -17.10 -2.39 -14.78
N GLY A 506 -16.76 -1.70 -15.87
CA GLY A 506 -15.58 -0.85 -15.98
C GLY A 506 -15.56 -0.12 -17.33
N TRP A 507 -14.99 1.10 -17.37
CA TRP A 507 -14.83 1.88 -18.62
C TRP A 507 -16.14 2.10 -19.41
N GLY A 508 -17.28 2.24 -18.71
CA GLY A 508 -18.59 2.46 -19.34
C GLY A 508 -19.23 1.21 -19.97
N ALA A 509 -18.69 0.02 -19.72
CA ALA A 509 -19.25 -1.26 -20.17
C ALA A 509 -19.35 -2.27 -19.02
N THR A 510 -20.25 -3.24 -19.17
CA THR A 510 -20.38 -4.36 -18.23
C THR A 510 -20.19 -5.67 -18.97
N THR A 511 -19.39 -6.55 -18.39
CA THR A 511 -19.08 -7.88 -18.90
C THR A 511 -19.56 -8.94 -17.91
N ARG A 512 -20.21 -9.97 -18.43
CA ARG A 512 -20.64 -11.15 -17.67
C ARG A 512 -19.48 -12.11 -17.48
N ALA A 513 -19.18 -12.51 -16.25
CA ALA A 513 -18.24 -13.55 -15.87
C ALA A 513 -18.98 -14.79 -15.36
N GLU A 514 -18.70 -15.95 -15.95
CA GLU A 514 -19.31 -17.25 -15.64
C GLU A 514 -18.21 -18.28 -15.43
N GLY A 515 -18.21 -18.96 -14.28
CA GLY A 515 -17.20 -19.99 -13.96
C GLY A 515 -15.78 -19.44 -13.85
N ILE A 516 -15.62 -18.18 -13.42
CA ILE A 516 -14.31 -17.58 -13.14
C ILE A 516 -14.12 -17.57 -11.62
N GLU A 517 -13.02 -18.13 -11.10
CA GLU A 517 -12.75 -18.18 -9.66
C GLU A 517 -12.08 -16.91 -9.14
N ARG A 518 -11.27 -16.23 -9.97
CA ARG A 518 -10.52 -15.03 -9.56
C ARG A 518 -10.45 -13.98 -10.67
N VAL A 519 -10.44 -12.72 -10.28
CA VAL A 519 -10.21 -11.57 -11.16
C VAL A 519 -8.99 -10.82 -10.65
N MET A 520 -8.05 -10.61 -11.56
CA MET A 520 -6.77 -9.96 -11.32
C MET A 520 -6.66 -8.72 -12.20
N PHE A 521 -5.77 -7.80 -11.83
CA PHE A 521 -5.62 -6.54 -12.54
C PHE A 521 -4.14 -6.26 -12.85
N THR A 522 -3.88 -5.62 -13.99
CA THR A 522 -2.50 -5.36 -14.46
C THR A 522 -1.80 -4.24 -13.70
N MET A 523 -2.50 -3.51 -12.82
CA MET A 523 -1.91 -2.44 -12.00
C MET A 523 -2.20 -2.61 -10.51
N SER A 524 -2.77 -3.74 -10.09
CA SER A 524 -3.10 -4.01 -8.68
C SER A 524 -2.42 -5.28 -8.19
N ASP A 525 -1.90 -5.21 -6.96
CA ASP A 525 -1.44 -6.40 -6.23
C ASP A 525 -2.62 -7.15 -5.59
N ASP A 526 -3.75 -6.47 -5.37
CA ASP A 526 -4.98 -7.09 -4.88
C ASP A 526 -5.71 -7.88 -5.97
N VAL A 527 -6.25 -9.03 -5.57
CA VAL A 527 -7.04 -9.97 -6.39
C VAL A 527 -8.44 -10.09 -5.81
N VAL A 528 -9.43 -10.28 -6.68
CA VAL A 528 -10.81 -10.58 -6.27
C VAL A 528 -11.12 -12.04 -6.52
N ALA A 529 -11.26 -12.83 -5.46
CA ALA A 529 -11.80 -14.18 -5.58
C ALA A 529 -13.33 -14.12 -5.72
N LEU A 530 -13.85 -14.61 -6.84
CA LEU A 530 -15.27 -14.73 -7.11
C LEU A 530 -15.86 -16.03 -6.53
N SER A 531 -15.05 -17.05 -6.27
CA SER A 531 -15.53 -18.23 -5.56
C SER A 531 -15.56 -18.00 -4.06
N GLN A 532 -16.73 -18.15 -3.46
CA GLN A 532 -16.92 -18.18 -2.00
C GLN A 532 -16.58 -19.55 -1.39
N LYS A 533 -16.32 -20.54 -2.25
CA LYS A 533 -16.00 -21.93 -1.93
C LYS A 533 -14.47 -22.11 -1.91
N GLY A 534 -13.99 -23.17 -1.28
CA GLY A 534 -12.55 -23.47 -1.21
C GLY A 534 -11.80 -22.72 -0.11
N GLN A 535 -10.47 -22.79 -0.17
CA GLN A 535 -9.57 -22.44 0.93
C GLN A 535 -9.67 -20.97 1.37
N LEU A 536 -9.78 -20.04 0.42
CA LEU A 536 -9.89 -18.62 0.77
C LEU A 536 -11.20 -18.31 1.51
N GLY A 537 -12.31 -18.90 1.06
CA GLY A 537 -13.60 -18.80 1.75
C GLY A 537 -13.56 -19.44 3.15
N GLN A 538 -12.84 -20.56 3.32
CA GLN A 538 -12.62 -21.19 4.63
C GLN A 538 -11.83 -20.28 5.56
N ALA A 539 -10.72 -19.68 5.07
CA ALA A 539 -9.92 -18.74 5.85
C ALA A 539 -10.74 -17.53 6.28
N TRP A 540 -11.55 -16.96 5.39
CA TRP A 540 -12.45 -15.85 5.71
C TRP A 540 -13.44 -16.24 6.81
N ARG A 541 -14.14 -17.38 6.66
CA ARG A 541 -15.11 -17.87 7.65
C ARG A 541 -14.45 -18.14 9.00
N LEU A 542 -13.20 -18.58 8.99
CA LEU A 542 -12.45 -18.83 10.21
C LEU A 542 -12.10 -17.54 10.95
N TYR A 543 -11.79 -16.45 10.24
CA TYR A 543 -11.66 -15.12 10.85
C TYR A 543 -12.96 -14.65 11.49
N GLN A 544 -14.09 -14.80 10.81
CA GLN A 544 -15.38 -14.46 11.39
C GLN A 544 -15.70 -15.33 12.61
N ALA A 545 -15.47 -16.65 12.54
CA ALA A 545 -15.77 -17.55 13.63
C ALA A 545 -14.88 -17.33 14.87
N ALA A 546 -13.59 -17.05 14.65
CA ALA A 546 -12.64 -16.83 15.73
C ALA A 546 -12.71 -15.41 16.30
N PHE A 547 -12.93 -14.39 15.46
CA PHE A 547 -12.70 -13.00 15.81
C PHE A 547 -13.92 -12.09 15.60
N ASP A 548 -15.04 -12.58 15.06
CA ASP A 548 -16.23 -11.76 14.79
C ASP A 548 -15.91 -10.51 13.95
N ARG A 549 -15.01 -10.65 12.97
CA ARG A 549 -14.63 -9.57 12.06
C ARG A 549 -14.26 -10.09 10.67
N ALA A 550 -14.31 -9.18 9.70
CA ALA A 550 -13.67 -9.40 8.42
C ALA A 550 -12.15 -9.47 8.58
N PRO A 551 -11.48 -10.32 7.79
CA PRO A 551 -10.02 -10.38 7.76
C PRO A 551 -9.42 -9.18 7.02
N ASP A 552 -8.14 -8.91 7.28
CA ASP A 552 -7.34 -8.03 6.44
C ASP A 552 -6.85 -8.77 5.17
N LYS A 553 -6.60 -8.00 4.10
CA LYS A 553 -6.29 -8.53 2.76
C LYS A 553 -5.02 -9.37 2.73
N GLY A 554 -3.95 -8.90 3.39
CA GLY A 554 -2.66 -9.59 3.45
C GLY A 554 -2.70 -10.85 4.31
N GLY A 555 -3.40 -10.82 5.44
CA GLY A 555 -3.65 -11.96 6.30
C GLY A 555 -4.39 -13.09 5.58
N LEU A 556 -5.43 -12.76 4.79
CA LEU A 556 -6.10 -13.75 3.94
C LEU A 556 -5.15 -14.41 2.95
N GLY A 557 -4.35 -13.61 2.24
CA GLY A 557 -3.36 -14.13 1.30
C GLY A 557 -2.33 -15.04 1.95
N TYR A 558 -1.86 -14.69 3.15
CA TYR A 558 -0.95 -15.51 3.93
C TYR A 558 -1.56 -16.88 4.23
N TRP A 559 -2.78 -16.92 4.78
CA TRP A 559 -3.43 -18.20 5.14
C TRP A 559 -3.77 -19.05 3.92
N LEU A 560 -4.22 -18.42 2.82
CA LEU A 560 -4.38 -19.12 1.54
C LEU A 560 -3.07 -19.77 1.08
N SER A 561 -1.95 -19.03 1.10
CA SER A 561 -0.61 -19.53 0.75
C SER A 561 -0.18 -20.71 1.63
N GLN A 562 -0.48 -20.68 2.94
CA GLN A 562 -0.19 -21.79 3.84
C GLN A 562 -1.05 -23.02 3.52
N GLN A 563 -2.36 -22.84 3.26
CA GLN A 563 -3.25 -23.95 2.92
C GLN A 563 -2.90 -24.59 1.57
N GLN A 564 -2.46 -23.80 0.58
CA GLN A 564 -1.94 -24.31 -0.69
C GLN A 564 -0.65 -25.13 -0.50
N LYS A 565 0.15 -24.80 0.52
CA LYS A 565 1.33 -25.60 0.95
C LYS A 565 0.98 -26.83 1.79
N GLY A 566 -0.32 -27.11 1.98
CA GLY A 566 -0.82 -28.33 2.62
C GLY A 566 -1.19 -28.17 4.10
N LEU A 567 -1.20 -26.94 4.64
CA LEU A 567 -1.69 -26.70 6.00
C LEU A 567 -3.21 -26.94 6.06
N SER A 568 -3.69 -27.69 7.05
CA SER A 568 -5.13 -27.98 7.18
C SER A 568 -5.89 -26.80 7.81
N LEU A 569 -7.22 -26.76 7.62
CA LEU A 569 -8.04 -25.73 8.27
C LEU A 569 -7.97 -25.81 9.81
N ASP A 570 -7.85 -27.01 10.37
CA ASP A 570 -7.68 -27.22 11.81
C ASP A 570 -6.33 -26.66 12.30
N ASP A 571 -5.26 -26.77 11.50
CA ASP A 571 -3.97 -26.16 11.85
C ASP A 571 -4.05 -24.64 11.82
N VAL A 572 -4.73 -24.05 10.83
CA VAL A 572 -4.98 -22.60 10.77
C VAL A 572 -5.79 -22.16 11.98
N ALA A 573 -6.87 -22.88 12.33
CA ALA A 573 -7.69 -22.62 13.52
C ALA A 573 -6.86 -22.68 14.81
N GLN A 574 -5.95 -23.65 14.92
CA GLN A 574 -5.04 -23.76 16.06
C GLN A 574 -4.11 -22.55 16.17
N ASN A 575 -3.60 -22.02 15.05
CA ASN A 575 -2.79 -20.81 15.05
C ASN A 575 -3.61 -19.57 15.45
N PHE A 576 -4.87 -19.47 15.03
CA PHE A 576 -5.75 -18.36 15.43
C PHE A 576 -5.97 -18.35 16.94
N LEU A 577 -6.27 -19.52 17.52
CA LEU A 577 -6.47 -19.68 18.97
C LEU A 577 -5.21 -19.35 19.79
N GLN A 578 -4.03 -19.52 19.21
CA GLN A 578 -2.73 -19.19 19.83
C GLN A 578 -2.25 -17.78 19.54
N SER A 579 -2.95 -17.05 18.66
CA SER A 579 -2.57 -15.70 18.29
C SER A 579 -2.71 -14.75 19.49
N LYS A 580 -1.86 -13.71 19.48
CA LYS A 580 -1.96 -12.62 20.45
C LYS A 580 -3.35 -12.00 20.45
N GLU A 581 -3.96 -11.83 19.28
CA GLU A 581 -5.32 -11.27 19.13
C GLU A 581 -6.38 -12.10 19.88
N PHE A 582 -6.37 -13.43 19.73
CA PHE A 582 -7.35 -14.28 20.39
C PHE A 582 -7.20 -14.24 21.91
N VAL A 583 -5.95 -14.30 22.39
CA VAL A 583 -5.62 -14.25 23.82
C VAL A 583 -5.99 -12.89 24.42
N GLU A 584 -5.72 -11.78 23.74
CA GLU A 584 -6.06 -10.44 24.23
C GLU A 584 -7.57 -10.18 24.22
N ARG A 585 -8.30 -10.70 23.21
CA ARG A 585 -9.75 -10.48 23.10
C ARG A 585 -10.57 -11.31 24.07
N TYR A 586 -10.26 -12.59 24.22
CA TYR A 586 -11.11 -13.52 24.96
C TYR A 586 -10.48 -14.05 26.25
N GLY A 587 -9.17 -13.88 26.43
CA GLY A 587 -8.44 -14.39 27.58
C GLY A 587 -8.45 -15.91 27.69
N VAL A 588 -8.22 -16.40 28.89
CA VAL A 588 -8.32 -17.84 29.20
C VAL A 588 -9.78 -18.19 29.47
N GLN A 589 -10.37 -18.99 28.58
CA GLN A 589 -11.77 -19.42 28.68
C GLN A 589 -11.87 -20.90 29.09
N SER A 590 -12.92 -21.25 29.83
CA SER A 590 -13.41 -22.62 29.98
C SER A 590 -14.03 -23.15 28.67
N ASN A 591 -14.33 -24.45 28.60
CA ASN A 591 -14.97 -25.04 27.42
C ASN A 591 -16.37 -24.46 27.16
N ALA A 592 -17.13 -24.17 28.22
CA ALA A 592 -18.45 -23.55 28.12
C ALA A 592 -18.37 -22.11 27.60
N GLU A 593 -17.44 -21.30 28.11
CA GLU A 593 -17.22 -19.92 27.65
C GLU A 593 -16.73 -19.88 26.20
N PHE A 594 -15.84 -20.79 25.83
CA PHE A 594 -15.36 -20.91 24.45
C PHE A 594 -16.51 -21.26 23.49
N VAL A 595 -17.34 -22.25 23.81
CA VAL A 595 -18.49 -22.61 22.97
C VAL A 595 -19.50 -21.46 22.87
N SER A 596 -19.78 -20.76 23.98
CA SER A 596 -20.65 -19.58 23.98
C SER A 596 -20.10 -18.48 23.05
N THR A 597 -18.78 -18.25 23.09
CA THR A 597 -18.11 -17.29 22.20
C THR A 597 -18.31 -17.65 20.73
N LEU A 598 -18.13 -18.92 20.35
CA LEU A 598 -18.34 -19.34 18.96
C LEU A 598 -19.79 -19.16 18.50
N TYR A 599 -20.77 -19.42 19.37
CA TYR A 599 -22.18 -19.16 19.07
C TYR A 599 -22.45 -17.67 18.82
N HIS A 600 -21.86 -16.77 19.61
CA HIS A 600 -21.98 -15.34 19.40
C HIS A 600 -21.29 -14.85 18.12
N ASN A 601 -20.08 -15.31 17.86
CA ASN A 601 -19.32 -14.89 16.68
C ASN A 601 -19.95 -15.39 15.37
N VAL A 602 -20.44 -16.64 15.36
CA VAL A 602 -20.89 -17.32 14.14
C VAL A 602 -22.37 -17.15 13.89
N LEU A 603 -23.19 -17.23 14.95
CA LEU A 603 -24.65 -17.26 14.82
C LEU A 603 -25.32 -16.01 15.39
N HIS A 604 -24.56 -15.13 16.03
CA HIS A 604 -25.04 -13.91 16.68
C HIS A 604 -26.21 -14.16 17.65
N ARG A 605 -26.21 -15.34 18.28
CA ARG A 605 -27.25 -15.80 19.23
C ARG A 605 -26.66 -16.77 20.24
N GLU A 606 -27.41 -17.00 21.31
CA GLU A 606 -27.12 -18.10 22.23
C GLU A 606 -27.31 -19.46 21.55
N GLY A 607 -26.47 -20.42 21.94
CA GLY A 607 -26.63 -21.81 21.54
C GLY A 607 -27.91 -22.39 22.15
N ASP A 608 -28.63 -23.22 21.38
CA ASP A 608 -29.72 -23.98 21.96
C ASP A 608 -29.16 -24.98 22.99
N ALA A 609 -29.98 -25.35 23.98
CA ALA A 609 -29.51 -26.18 25.09
C ALA A 609 -28.93 -27.53 24.65
N GLY A 610 -29.41 -28.11 23.54
CA GLY A 610 -28.91 -29.37 23.01
C GLY A 610 -27.57 -29.20 22.28
N GLY A 611 -27.50 -28.24 21.36
CA GLY A 611 -26.29 -27.93 20.60
C GLY A 611 -25.14 -27.47 21.49
N PHE A 612 -25.41 -26.57 22.44
CA PHE A 612 -24.41 -26.10 23.41
C PHE A 612 -23.84 -27.27 24.24
N ALA A 613 -24.71 -28.11 24.80
CA ALA A 613 -24.29 -29.26 25.60
C ALA A 613 -23.46 -30.27 24.80
N PHE A 614 -23.81 -30.47 23.52
CA PHE A 614 -23.08 -31.36 22.62
C PHE A 614 -21.64 -30.87 22.38
N HIS A 615 -21.44 -29.59 22.05
CA HIS A 615 -20.11 -29.05 21.78
C HIS A 615 -19.23 -28.99 23.04
N VAL A 616 -19.81 -28.61 24.19
CA VAL A 616 -19.09 -28.65 25.48
C VAL A 616 -18.68 -30.08 25.81
N GLY A 617 -19.59 -31.06 25.70
CA GLY A 617 -19.28 -32.46 25.94
C GLY A 617 -18.21 -33.02 24.98
N THR A 618 -18.13 -32.51 23.75
CA THR A 618 -17.10 -32.88 22.77
C THR A 618 -15.71 -32.41 23.21
N LEU A 619 -15.61 -31.18 23.72
CA LEU A 619 -14.36 -30.65 24.28
C LEU A 619 -13.97 -31.36 25.57
N ASP A 620 -14.93 -31.66 26.44
CA ASP A 620 -14.69 -32.39 27.70
C ASP A 620 -14.25 -33.85 27.45
N ALA A 621 -14.65 -34.44 26.31
CA ALA A 621 -14.19 -35.75 25.86
C ALA A 621 -12.80 -35.73 25.20
N GLY A 622 -12.16 -34.56 25.09
CA GLY A 622 -10.78 -34.41 24.61
C GLY A 622 -10.61 -33.98 23.16
N ALA A 623 -11.68 -33.54 22.48
CA ALA A 623 -11.54 -32.90 21.18
C ALA A 623 -10.76 -31.58 21.29
N SER A 624 -10.02 -31.21 20.24
CA SER A 624 -9.30 -29.94 20.24
C SER A 624 -10.25 -28.76 20.02
N ARG A 625 -9.93 -27.61 20.62
CA ARG A 625 -10.67 -26.35 20.37
C ARG A 625 -10.58 -25.92 18.90
N ALA A 626 -9.45 -26.20 18.24
CA ALA A 626 -9.28 -25.94 16.82
C ALA A 626 -10.28 -26.69 15.95
N ASN A 627 -10.52 -27.97 16.25
CA ASN A 627 -11.51 -28.78 15.54
C ASN A 627 -12.95 -28.29 15.77
N VAL A 628 -13.28 -27.86 16.99
CA VAL A 628 -14.60 -27.28 17.27
C VAL A 628 -14.76 -25.94 16.56
N LEU A 629 -13.75 -25.07 16.58
CA LEU A 629 -13.75 -23.80 15.85
C LEU A 629 -13.92 -23.99 14.34
N SER A 630 -13.17 -24.91 13.72
CA SER A 630 -13.30 -25.19 12.28
C SER A 630 -14.68 -25.77 11.93
N THR A 631 -15.26 -26.60 12.81
CA THR A 631 -16.63 -27.12 12.64
C THR A 631 -17.68 -26.01 12.71
N PHE A 632 -17.53 -25.04 13.62
CA PHE A 632 -18.40 -23.86 13.66
C PHE A 632 -18.22 -22.99 12.41
N SER A 633 -16.98 -22.72 12.03
CA SER A 633 -16.60 -21.95 10.83
C SER A 633 -17.26 -22.53 9.56
N GLU A 634 -17.23 -23.84 9.41
CA GLU A 634 -17.76 -24.54 8.23
C GLU A 634 -19.19 -25.07 8.42
N SER A 635 -19.90 -24.61 9.45
CA SER A 635 -21.30 -24.95 9.62
C SER A 635 -22.14 -24.39 8.45
N PRO A 636 -23.19 -25.09 8.00
CA PRO A 636 -24.06 -24.59 6.93
C PRO A 636 -24.67 -23.21 7.22
N GLU A 637 -24.95 -22.93 8.50
CA GLU A 637 -25.50 -21.64 8.95
C GLU A 637 -24.45 -20.53 8.78
N ASN A 638 -23.19 -20.76 9.14
CA ASN A 638 -22.12 -19.77 8.93
C ASN A 638 -21.81 -19.54 7.45
N GLN A 639 -21.73 -20.62 6.67
CA GLN A 639 -21.50 -20.52 5.23
C GLN A 639 -22.58 -19.67 4.55
N ALA A 640 -23.84 -19.83 4.95
CA ALA A 640 -24.94 -19.02 4.43
C ALA A 640 -24.86 -17.54 4.84
N GLN A 641 -24.50 -17.26 6.10
CA GLN A 641 -24.34 -15.88 6.57
C GLN A 641 -23.20 -15.18 5.85
N VAL A 642 -22.03 -15.81 5.80
CA VAL A 642 -20.84 -15.26 5.15
C VAL A 642 -21.04 -15.08 3.66
N ALA A 643 -21.73 -16.01 2.98
CA ALA A 643 -22.02 -15.89 1.55
C ALA A 643 -22.72 -14.58 1.17
N SER A 644 -23.51 -14.00 2.09
CA SER A 644 -24.16 -12.70 1.88
C SER A 644 -23.18 -11.52 2.04
N LEU A 645 -22.15 -11.65 2.87
CA LEU A 645 -21.14 -10.62 3.13
C LEU A 645 -20.09 -10.54 2.01
N ILE A 646 -19.64 -11.70 1.53
CA ILE A 646 -18.66 -11.82 0.43
C ILE A 646 -19.35 -12.05 -0.92
N GLY A 647 -20.63 -11.65 -1.01
CA GLY A 647 -21.52 -11.79 -2.16
C GLY A 647 -20.84 -11.45 -3.47
N ASN A 648 -20.15 -10.32 -3.50
CA ASN A 648 -19.52 -9.73 -4.69
C ASN A 648 -18.07 -10.16 -4.91
N GLY A 649 -17.59 -11.15 -4.15
CA GLY A 649 -16.21 -11.60 -4.16
C GLY A 649 -15.41 -11.16 -2.93
N ILE A 650 -14.26 -11.80 -2.73
CA ILE A 650 -13.33 -11.56 -1.63
C ILE A 650 -12.09 -10.86 -2.19
N VAL A 651 -11.81 -9.64 -1.74
CA VAL A 651 -10.55 -8.96 -2.06
C VAL A 651 -9.45 -9.46 -1.12
N TYR A 652 -8.31 -9.87 -1.66
CA TYR A 652 -7.14 -10.27 -0.89
C TYR A 652 -5.85 -9.92 -1.64
N THR A 653 -4.75 -9.79 -0.91
CA THR A 653 -3.42 -9.58 -1.50
C THR A 653 -2.68 -10.93 -1.48
N PRO A 654 -2.31 -11.52 -2.62
CA PRO A 654 -1.54 -12.77 -2.65
C PRO A 654 -0.26 -12.68 -1.82
N TYR A 655 0.12 -13.78 -1.17
CA TYR A 655 1.33 -13.85 -0.33
C TYR A 655 2.34 -14.84 -0.91
N GLY A 656 3.51 -14.34 -1.27
CA GLY A 656 4.61 -15.14 -1.84
C GLY A 656 5.59 -14.27 -2.58
#